data_AF-B7G6Z6-F1
#
_entry.id   AF-B7G6Z6-F1
#
_cell.length_a   1.000
_cell.length_b   1.000
_cell.length_c   1.000
_cell.angle_alpha   90.00
_cell.angle_beta   90.00
_cell.angle_gamma   90.00
#
_symmetry.space_group_name_H-M   'P 1'
#
loop_
_entity.id
_entity.type
_entity.pdbx_description
1 polymer ?
#
loop_
_entity_poly.entity_id
_entity_poly.type
_entity_poly.pdbx_seq_one_letter_code
_entity_poly.pdbx_strand_id
1 'polypeptide(L)'
;MTTATSPYAPTRRQSFASVGSQSSSSIGTGKSRGLCVISLVWFILHFWRGKLGQLAVVQRLQTHLERLHVVASVALRPVLYILIQWTKTLHLKLLVHASLTPRPQTECKKTVESRNLKERIVENDQQLLEEHSMHGVSQEANNLHRTKEQLVLLQRFRENKTLIDDILHFWFGQYVPDQSQKKLWMISEQTKASRQRIDQRIASDYTGILKQLLGRERWGQWCEEADLYGWRGKLASIIVLDQFSRHIHRYFVENNIQTKDCLAEQSVMDSMAFQTAKMLVQEHHMEIQSGMIPLPMYIFALMPYRHQSGIDTVSFVQAQVEQANRLMSQFDGMLKRFRKATSRRMAILQDHGRLIGIGTTAELSDDAILERFPFAADMSTANKHPVLRTMQTFLKEQDSKLDINTGNSSNPKTRKIIISLSGGVDSMVIASALAHLRRSLGYNLQLTAVHIDYANRPDSKAEASYVERYCQQLEIEYHVRRIEEVTRGVTNRDEYEKRTREQARSEVDEEVGVMLGHHRGDLRENVLSNAHKGSGPLDLSGMTAVSINDGVIIHRPLLRLEKTVIFDYAHTFGVPYFKDTTPHWSTRGKLRNHLMPLLEEIYGEGSMNNLSNLAVESDDCRELVNTSTLKPFLDGLTLYPMGIRFKTACWKRNGLFFWKFVLRETLHSVGLGMFSDKSVASFLGRVQAETIREGWLQCRKDYAVYLQKNGHVYVFFPKSFPFRPSDAFKIPKDPVDFGASNAVHVGPWRIRSELLNVQDKATMIKRTKH
;
A
#
# COMPACT_ATOMS: atom_id res chain seq x y z
N MET A 1 55.90 -8.99 -4.29
CA MET A 1 55.09 -9.75 -3.32
C MET A 1 55.50 -9.30 -1.93
N THR A 2 54.60 -8.71 -1.17
CA THR A 2 54.82 -8.39 0.24
C THR A 2 53.97 -9.36 1.06
N THR A 3 54.63 -10.36 1.65
CA THR A 3 54.05 -11.19 2.71
C THR A 3 54.03 -10.38 3.99
N ALA A 4 52.83 -10.06 4.44
CA ALA A 4 52.55 -9.48 5.75
C ALA A 4 52.18 -10.61 6.72
N THR A 5 53.13 -11.13 7.48
CA THR A 5 52.81 -11.94 8.67
C THR A 5 52.24 -11.02 9.75
N SER A 6 50.93 -11.12 9.98
CA SER A 6 50.24 -10.47 11.11
C SER A 6 50.63 -11.17 12.43
N PRO A 7 51.16 -10.46 13.45
CA PRO A 7 51.25 -11.00 14.80
C PRO A 7 49.93 -10.86 15.59
N TYR A 8 48.87 -10.30 14.99
CA TYR A 8 47.58 -10.09 15.66
C TYR A 8 46.49 -10.87 14.95
N ALA A 9 46.34 -12.13 15.33
CA ALA A 9 45.05 -12.79 15.31
C ALA A 9 44.24 -12.29 16.52
N PRO A 10 43.05 -11.68 16.36
CA PRO A 10 42.22 -11.37 17.51
C PRO A 10 41.68 -12.68 18.09
N THR A 11 42.13 -12.96 19.31
CA THR A 11 41.55 -13.96 20.20
C THR A 11 40.07 -13.67 20.40
N ARG A 12 39.24 -14.69 20.16
CA ARG A 12 37.81 -14.70 20.48
C ARG A 12 37.65 -14.69 21.99
N ARG A 13 37.61 -13.50 22.62
CA ARG A 13 37.19 -13.37 24.02
C ARG A 13 35.67 -13.42 24.11
N GLN A 14 35.20 -14.58 24.56
CA GLN A 14 33.96 -14.70 25.32
C GLN A 14 34.04 -13.76 26.52
N SER A 15 33.04 -12.89 26.69
CA SER A 15 32.77 -12.22 27.96
C SER A 15 31.41 -12.71 28.45
N PHE A 16 31.48 -13.61 29.42
CA PHE A 16 30.43 -13.89 30.40
C PHE A 16 30.60 -12.93 31.59
N ALA A 17 29.50 -12.29 31.98
CA ALA A 17 29.13 -11.84 33.34
C ALA A 17 27.72 -11.23 33.18
N SER A 18 26.59 -11.92 33.41
CA SER A 18 26.02 -12.53 34.62
C SER A 18 25.65 -11.54 35.73
N VAL A 19 24.39 -11.09 35.76
CA VAL A 19 23.45 -10.98 36.91
C VAL A 19 22.06 -10.78 36.26
N GLY A 20 20.97 -11.48 36.57
CA GLY A 20 20.69 -12.50 37.57
C GLY A 20 19.51 -13.38 37.13
N SER A 21 19.51 -14.57 37.72
CA SER A 21 18.61 -15.70 37.59
C SER A 21 17.15 -15.42 37.95
N GLN A 22 16.22 -15.99 37.18
CA GLN A 22 15.19 -16.86 37.76
C GLN A 22 14.72 -17.91 36.74
N SER A 23 15.11 -19.15 37.06
CA SER A 23 14.50 -20.45 36.79
C SER A 23 13.51 -20.59 35.63
N SER A 24 13.98 -21.30 34.62
CA SER A 24 13.20 -22.19 33.77
C SER A 24 12.30 -23.14 34.58
N SER A 25 11.02 -23.22 34.23
CA SER A 25 10.23 -24.45 34.41
C SER A 25 9.21 -24.62 33.27
N SER A 26 9.22 -25.83 32.70
CA SER A 26 8.22 -26.41 31.79
C SER A 26 8.03 -25.81 30.38
N ILE A 27 8.90 -26.22 29.46
CA ILE A 27 8.45 -26.52 28.10
C ILE A 27 7.56 -27.77 28.20
N GLY A 28 6.24 -27.55 28.23
CA GLY A 28 5.21 -28.59 28.25
C GLY A 28 4.07 -28.24 27.31
N THR A 29 3.95 -28.98 26.21
CA THR A 29 2.68 -29.33 25.54
C THR A 29 1.68 -28.20 25.21
N GLY A 30 2.06 -27.24 24.37
CA GLY A 30 1.13 -26.19 23.88
C GLY A 30 0.56 -26.41 22.47
N LYS A 31 1.29 -27.11 21.59
CA LYS A 31 0.94 -27.20 20.15
C LYS A 31 0.04 -28.38 19.76
N SER A 32 -0.16 -29.37 20.62
CA SER A 32 -1.06 -30.50 20.32
C SER A 32 -2.52 -30.23 20.69
N ARG A 33 -2.82 -29.29 21.61
CA ARG A 33 -4.20 -29.06 22.09
C ARG A 33 -5.06 -28.24 21.12
N GLY A 34 -4.50 -27.26 20.41
CA GLY A 34 -5.25 -26.43 19.44
C GLY A 34 -5.64 -27.18 18.16
N LEU A 35 -4.75 -28.02 17.63
CA LEU A 35 -5.02 -28.90 16.49
C LEU A 35 -6.01 -30.01 16.84
N CYS A 36 -5.96 -30.53 18.07
CA CYS A 36 -6.89 -31.56 18.52
C CYS A 36 -8.34 -31.05 18.59
N VAL A 37 -8.57 -29.79 19.01
CA VAL A 37 -9.93 -29.24 19.14
C VAL A 37 -10.56 -28.88 17.79
N ILE A 38 -9.79 -28.37 16.82
CA ILE A 38 -10.31 -28.09 15.46
C ILE A 38 -10.63 -29.40 14.74
N SER A 39 -9.76 -30.42 14.88
CA SER A 39 -10.04 -31.77 14.39
C SER A 39 -11.23 -32.41 15.11
N LEU A 40 -11.43 -32.16 16.41
CA LEU A 40 -12.59 -32.64 17.17
C LEU A 40 -13.89 -31.97 16.72
N VAL A 41 -13.90 -30.64 16.50
CA VAL A 41 -15.08 -29.92 15.99
C VAL A 41 -15.42 -30.37 14.56
N TRP A 42 -14.41 -30.57 13.71
CA TRP A 42 -14.62 -31.10 12.36
C TRP A 42 -15.09 -32.55 12.38
N PHE A 43 -14.53 -33.40 13.25
CA PHE A 43 -14.95 -34.80 13.43
C PHE A 43 -16.38 -34.89 14.00
N ILE A 44 -16.75 -34.04 14.96
CA ILE A 44 -18.12 -33.93 15.49
C ILE A 44 -19.07 -33.50 14.36
N LEU A 45 -18.77 -32.42 13.65
CA LEU A 45 -19.61 -31.95 12.55
C LEU A 45 -19.74 -32.99 11.42
N HIS A 46 -18.66 -33.71 11.11
CA HIS A 46 -18.65 -34.76 10.09
C HIS A 46 -19.40 -36.03 10.56
N PHE A 47 -19.22 -36.46 11.80
CA PHE A 47 -19.90 -37.62 12.40
C PHE A 47 -21.42 -37.40 12.47
N TRP A 48 -21.85 -36.16 12.75
CA TRP A 48 -23.27 -35.83 12.85
C TRP A 48 -23.90 -35.42 11.52
N ARG A 49 -23.12 -35.11 10.47
CA ARG A 49 -23.62 -34.63 9.16
C ARG A 49 -24.72 -35.50 8.54
N GLY A 50 -24.67 -36.82 8.74
CA GLY A 50 -25.68 -37.77 8.25
C GLY A 50 -26.87 -38.03 9.19
N LYS A 51 -26.87 -37.49 10.42
CA LYS A 51 -27.86 -37.77 11.47
C LYS A 51 -28.55 -36.51 12.04
N LEU A 52 -28.24 -35.33 11.50
CA LEU A 52 -28.80 -34.03 11.93
C LEU A 52 -30.32 -33.87 11.73
N GLY A 53 -31.01 -34.84 11.14
CA GLY A 53 -32.48 -34.85 11.02
C GLY A 53 -33.23 -35.39 12.24
N GLN A 54 -32.54 -35.93 13.25
CA GLN A 54 -33.17 -36.49 14.45
C GLN A 54 -33.08 -35.53 15.64
N LEU A 55 -34.20 -35.28 16.32
CA LEU A 55 -34.28 -34.31 17.42
C LEU A 55 -33.32 -34.64 18.58
N ALA A 56 -33.26 -35.91 18.97
CA ALA A 56 -32.38 -36.40 20.04
C ALA A 56 -30.88 -36.24 19.71
N VAL A 57 -30.53 -36.21 18.42
CA VAL A 57 -29.17 -36.02 17.94
C VAL A 57 -28.74 -34.56 18.08
N VAL A 58 -29.61 -33.63 17.67
CA VAL A 58 -29.33 -32.19 17.78
C VAL A 58 -29.24 -31.74 19.24
N GLN A 59 -30.07 -32.30 20.14
CA GLN A 59 -29.95 -32.06 21.58
C GLN A 59 -28.60 -32.50 22.15
N ARG A 60 -28.15 -33.73 21.84
CA ARG A 60 -26.84 -34.22 22.32
C ARG A 60 -25.68 -33.42 21.77
N LEU A 61 -25.77 -32.99 20.51
CA LEU A 61 -24.78 -32.12 19.86
C LEU A 61 -24.73 -30.75 20.55
N GLN A 62 -25.88 -30.16 20.85
CA GLN A 62 -25.97 -28.89 21.56
C GLN A 62 -25.33 -29.00 22.96
N THR A 63 -25.65 -30.04 23.74
CA THR A 63 -25.06 -30.24 25.08
C THR A 63 -23.54 -30.43 24.99
N HIS A 64 -23.04 -31.09 23.95
CA HIS A 64 -21.59 -31.25 23.75
C HIS A 64 -20.91 -29.94 23.36
N LEU A 65 -21.52 -29.15 22.47
CA LEU A 65 -20.98 -27.86 22.06
C LEU A 65 -20.98 -26.85 23.23
N GLU A 66 -22.01 -26.87 24.07
CA GLU A 66 -22.08 -26.05 25.29
C GLU A 66 -21.00 -26.43 26.30
N ARG A 67 -20.75 -27.74 26.51
CA ARG A 67 -19.64 -28.22 27.35
C ARG A 67 -18.27 -27.84 26.76
N LEU A 68 -18.11 -27.93 25.44
CA LEU A 68 -16.88 -27.51 24.74
C LEU A 68 -16.66 -26.00 24.82
N HIS A 69 -17.71 -25.19 24.77
CA HIS A 69 -17.62 -23.73 24.86
C HIS A 69 -17.05 -23.27 26.21
N VAL A 70 -17.40 -23.96 27.31
CA VAL A 70 -16.87 -23.67 28.66
C VAL A 70 -15.36 -23.94 28.74
N VAL A 71 -14.87 -24.98 28.05
CA VAL A 71 -13.47 -25.44 28.15
C VAL A 71 -12.59 -24.90 27.00
N ALA A 72 -13.18 -24.23 25.99
CA ALA A 72 -12.47 -23.74 24.81
C ALA A 72 -11.65 -22.47 25.06
N SER A 73 -10.53 -22.36 24.34
CA SER A 73 -9.67 -21.17 24.32
C SER A 73 -10.41 -19.96 23.73
N VAL A 74 -9.98 -18.75 24.13
CA VAL A 74 -10.63 -17.47 23.78
C VAL A 74 -10.87 -17.30 22.26
N ALA A 75 -9.97 -17.81 21.42
CA ALA A 75 -10.06 -17.72 19.97
C ALA A 75 -11.17 -18.59 19.33
N LEU A 76 -11.59 -19.68 19.98
CA LEU A 76 -12.59 -20.63 19.45
C LEU A 76 -14.00 -20.38 19.98
N ARG A 77 -14.14 -19.60 21.06
CA ARG A 77 -15.43 -19.26 21.66
C ARG A 77 -16.42 -18.60 20.68
N PRO A 78 -16.02 -17.67 19.78
CA PRO A 78 -16.96 -17.08 18.82
C PRO A 78 -17.53 -18.12 17.83
N VAL A 79 -16.69 -19.05 17.36
CA VAL A 79 -17.11 -20.10 16.43
C VAL A 79 -18.04 -21.11 17.11
N LEU A 80 -17.72 -21.51 18.34
CA LEU A 80 -18.57 -22.40 19.16
C LEU A 80 -19.89 -21.72 19.51
N TYR A 81 -19.90 -20.42 19.78
CA TYR A 81 -21.11 -19.65 20.05
C TYR A 81 -22.03 -19.63 18.82
N ILE A 82 -21.49 -19.38 17.62
CA ILE A 82 -22.25 -19.43 16.36
C ILE A 82 -22.84 -20.83 16.14
N LEU A 83 -22.06 -21.89 16.40
CA LEU A 83 -22.53 -23.27 16.27
C LEU A 83 -23.64 -23.61 17.27
N ILE A 84 -23.55 -23.12 18.52
CA ILE A 84 -24.60 -23.30 19.54
C ILE A 84 -25.88 -22.56 19.12
N GLN A 85 -25.77 -21.34 18.61
CA GLN A 85 -26.95 -20.59 18.14
C GLN A 85 -27.57 -21.24 16.91
N TRP A 86 -26.75 -21.78 16.01
CA TRP A 86 -27.22 -22.56 14.87
C TRP A 86 -27.91 -23.86 15.30
N THR A 87 -27.38 -24.61 16.28
CA THR A 87 -28.04 -25.83 16.77
C THR A 87 -29.32 -25.52 17.53
N LYS A 88 -29.41 -24.43 18.29
CA LYS A 88 -30.66 -23.96 18.91
C LYS A 88 -31.74 -23.66 17.85
N THR A 89 -31.33 -22.98 16.78
CA THR A 89 -32.23 -22.65 15.66
C THR A 89 -32.67 -23.91 14.90
N LEU A 90 -31.75 -24.87 14.71
CA LEU A 90 -32.05 -26.16 14.07
C LEU A 90 -32.92 -27.05 14.96
N HIS A 91 -32.70 -27.03 16.27
CA HIS A 91 -33.50 -27.75 17.26
C HIS A 91 -34.94 -27.27 17.23
N LEU A 92 -35.16 -25.95 17.23
CA LEU A 92 -36.48 -25.35 17.04
C LEU A 92 -37.13 -25.80 15.71
N LYS A 93 -36.38 -25.75 14.60
CA LYS A 93 -36.89 -26.17 13.27
C LYS A 93 -37.29 -27.65 13.23
N LEU A 94 -36.53 -28.54 13.87
CA LEU A 94 -36.84 -29.97 13.91
C LEU A 94 -37.96 -30.31 14.88
N LEU A 95 -38.10 -29.58 15.99
CA LEU A 95 -39.24 -29.68 16.90
C LEU A 95 -40.55 -29.31 16.18
N VAL A 96 -40.49 -28.26 15.34
CA VAL A 96 -41.58 -27.82 14.47
C VAL A 96 -41.86 -28.86 13.37
N HIS A 97 -40.84 -29.53 12.82
CA HIS A 97 -41.05 -30.54 11.78
C HIS A 97 -41.63 -31.85 12.34
N ALA A 98 -41.19 -32.29 13.52
CA ALA A 98 -41.69 -33.50 14.19
C ALA A 98 -43.14 -33.38 14.70
N SER A 99 -43.63 -32.15 14.90
CA SER A 99 -45.02 -31.87 15.28
C SER A 99 -45.96 -31.68 14.07
N LEU A 100 -45.43 -31.64 12.85
CA LEU A 100 -46.18 -31.40 11.60
C LEU A 100 -46.24 -32.62 10.65
N THR A 101 -45.58 -33.74 10.97
CA THR A 101 -45.61 -34.96 10.13
C THR A 101 -46.57 -36.02 10.70
N PRO A 102 -47.64 -36.44 10.00
CA PRO A 102 -48.27 -37.72 10.28
C PRO A 102 -47.28 -38.84 9.95
N ARG A 103 -47.23 -39.91 10.76
CA ARG A 103 -46.37 -41.08 10.51
C ARG A 103 -46.64 -41.61 9.09
N PRO A 104 -45.67 -41.61 8.16
CA PRO A 104 -45.86 -42.23 6.86
C PRO A 104 -45.56 -43.73 6.96
N GLN A 105 -46.40 -44.52 6.30
CA GLN A 105 -46.15 -45.92 5.97
C GLN A 105 -44.81 -46.05 5.24
N THR A 106 -44.04 -47.06 5.63
CA THR A 106 -42.71 -47.40 5.10
C THR A 106 -42.75 -47.77 3.62
N GLU A 107 -42.27 -46.90 2.75
CA GLU A 107 -41.78 -47.28 1.42
C GLU A 107 -40.26 -47.40 1.45
N CYS A 108 -39.79 -48.65 1.33
CA CYS A 108 -38.39 -49.04 1.34
C CYS A 108 -37.85 -49.00 -0.10
N LYS A 109 -36.84 -48.15 -0.36
CA LYS A 109 -35.92 -48.33 -1.50
C LYS A 109 -34.52 -48.65 -0.96
N LYS A 110 -34.21 -49.94 -0.88
CA LYS A 110 -32.86 -50.46 -1.07
C LYS A 110 -32.89 -51.54 -2.15
N THR A 111 -32.15 -51.27 -3.21
CA THR A 111 -31.73 -52.24 -4.21
C THR A 111 -30.82 -53.29 -3.60
N VAL A 112 -31.14 -54.55 -3.93
CA VAL A 112 -30.25 -55.70 -4.14
C VAL A 112 -29.35 -56.09 -2.96
N GLU A 113 -29.87 -56.96 -2.10
CA GLU A 113 -29.17 -58.19 -1.73
C GLU A 113 -30.14 -59.19 -1.09
N SER A 114 -29.93 -60.47 -1.40
CA SER A 114 -30.54 -61.67 -0.82
C SER A 114 -32.02 -61.97 -1.15
N ARG A 115 -32.16 -62.88 -2.13
CA ARG A 115 -33.21 -63.91 -2.16
C ARG A 115 -33.26 -64.64 -0.81
N ASN A 116 -34.46 -65.11 -0.45
CA ASN A 116 -34.84 -65.94 0.71
C ASN A 116 -35.25 -65.17 1.98
N LEU A 117 -36.54 -64.78 2.08
CA LEU A 117 -37.31 -64.82 3.34
C LEU A 117 -38.81 -64.48 3.14
N LYS A 118 -39.50 -65.11 2.15
CA LYS A 118 -40.90 -64.77 1.82
C LYS A 118 -41.94 -65.84 2.19
N GLU A 119 -41.68 -66.65 3.20
CA GLU A 119 -42.60 -67.75 3.60
C GLU A 119 -42.94 -67.82 5.10
N ARG A 120 -42.77 -66.76 5.91
CA ARG A 120 -42.97 -66.95 7.37
C ARG A 120 -43.70 -65.91 8.21
N ILE A 121 -44.41 -64.92 7.65
CA ILE A 121 -45.18 -63.97 8.48
C ILE A 121 -46.50 -63.62 7.82
N VAL A 122 -47.50 -64.49 7.97
CA VAL A 122 -48.93 -64.23 7.62
C VAL A 122 -49.87 -64.51 8.81
N GLU A 123 -49.38 -64.81 10.02
CA GLU A 123 -50.25 -65.35 11.10
C GLU A 123 -50.47 -64.48 12.35
N ASN A 124 -50.07 -63.19 12.41
CA ASN A 124 -50.13 -62.46 13.70
C ASN A 124 -50.86 -61.10 13.76
N ASP A 125 -51.58 -60.68 12.72
CA ASP A 125 -52.24 -59.34 12.71
C ASP A 125 -53.72 -59.32 13.12
N GLN A 126 -54.27 -60.41 13.68
CA GLN A 126 -55.70 -60.51 14.00
C GLN A 126 -56.08 -60.35 15.49
N GLN A 127 -55.18 -59.85 16.35
CA GLN A 127 -55.41 -59.84 17.81
C GLN A 127 -55.18 -58.51 18.56
N LEU A 128 -55.09 -57.36 17.88
CA LEU A 128 -54.78 -56.07 18.53
C LEU A 128 -55.78 -54.92 18.24
N LEU A 129 -57.05 -55.23 17.99
CA LEU A 129 -58.06 -54.22 17.60
C LEU A 129 -59.23 -54.02 18.59
N GLU A 130 -59.17 -54.48 19.85
CA GLU A 130 -60.33 -54.37 20.76
C GLU A 130 -60.14 -53.68 22.13
N GLU A 131 -58.99 -53.10 22.51
CA GLU A 131 -58.84 -52.61 23.91
C GLU A 131 -58.61 -51.11 24.16
N HIS A 132 -58.67 -50.21 23.17
CA HIS A 132 -58.38 -48.78 23.42
C HIS A 132 -59.47 -47.78 22.99
N SER A 133 -60.74 -48.08 23.29
CA SER A 133 -61.77 -47.05 23.43
C SER A 133 -61.99 -46.76 24.91
N MET A 134 -61.66 -45.55 25.38
CA MET A 134 -62.30 -44.80 26.49
C MET A 134 -61.39 -43.80 27.24
N HIS A 135 -60.13 -43.51 26.83
CA HIS A 135 -59.30 -42.47 27.48
C HIS A 135 -58.61 -41.45 26.52
N GLY A 136 -58.88 -41.48 25.20
CA GLY A 136 -58.13 -40.69 24.20
C GLY A 136 -58.61 -39.24 23.94
N VAL A 137 -59.84 -38.88 24.32
CA VAL A 137 -60.46 -37.62 23.84
C VAL A 137 -59.90 -36.36 24.54
N SER A 138 -59.38 -36.49 25.76
CA SER A 138 -58.84 -35.34 26.53
C SER A 138 -57.40 -34.95 26.13
N GLN A 139 -56.57 -35.93 25.72
CA GLN A 139 -55.19 -35.66 25.31
C GLN A 139 -55.07 -35.12 23.88
N GLU A 140 -55.92 -35.55 22.96
CA GLU A 140 -55.94 -35.01 21.58
C GLU A 140 -56.48 -33.58 21.53
N ALA A 141 -57.48 -33.24 22.34
CA ALA A 141 -57.97 -31.87 22.47
C ALA A 141 -56.90 -30.92 23.05
N ASN A 142 -56.16 -31.36 24.07
CA ASN A 142 -55.06 -30.60 24.65
C ASN A 142 -53.87 -30.45 23.68
N ASN A 143 -53.54 -31.48 22.91
CA ASN A 143 -52.49 -31.41 21.89
C ASN A 143 -52.89 -30.47 20.74
N LEU A 144 -54.15 -30.53 20.28
CA LEU A 144 -54.69 -29.65 19.24
C LEU A 144 -54.72 -28.19 19.69
N HIS A 145 -55.10 -27.94 20.94
CA HIS A 145 -55.11 -26.59 21.54
C HIS A 145 -53.69 -26.02 21.64
N ARG A 146 -52.71 -26.84 22.02
CA ARG A 146 -51.28 -26.47 22.11
C ARG A 146 -50.66 -26.17 20.74
N THR A 147 -51.04 -26.92 19.69
CA THR A 147 -50.64 -26.59 18.30
C THR A 147 -51.26 -25.30 17.78
N LYS A 148 -52.51 -24.98 18.15
CA LYS A 148 -53.14 -23.70 17.78
C LYS A 148 -52.46 -22.51 18.46
N GLU A 149 -52.11 -22.62 19.73
CA GLU A 149 -51.35 -21.58 20.45
C GLU A 149 -49.96 -21.34 19.85
N GLN A 150 -49.25 -22.42 19.48
CA GLN A 150 -47.95 -22.31 18.82
C GLN A 150 -48.04 -21.64 17.43
N LEU A 151 -49.09 -21.92 16.65
CA LEU A 151 -49.32 -21.26 15.36
C LEU A 151 -49.61 -19.76 15.52
N VAL A 152 -50.41 -19.38 16.52
CA VAL A 152 -50.68 -17.97 16.85
C VAL A 152 -49.40 -17.23 17.25
N LEU A 153 -48.55 -17.86 18.09
CA LEU A 153 -47.25 -17.29 18.46
C LEU A 153 -46.30 -17.13 17.26
N LEU A 154 -46.26 -18.12 16.36
CA LEU A 154 -45.46 -18.05 15.13
C LEU A 154 -45.94 -16.97 14.16
N GLN A 155 -47.26 -16.81 14.04
CA GLN A 155 -47.84 -15.75 13.22
C GLN A 155 -47.48 -14.37 13.80
N ARG A 156 -47.66 -14.19 15.12
CA ARG A 156 -47.30 -12.95 15.83
C ARG A 156 -45.80 -12.63 15.71
N PHE A 157 -44.94 -13.64 15.76
CA PHE A 157 -43.50 -13.48 15.53
C PHE A 157 -43.18 -12.99 14.10
N ARG A 158 -43.81 -13.58 13.08
CA ARG A 158 -43.61 -13.15 11.68
C ARG A 158 -44.11 -11.74 11.45
N GLU A 159 -45.26 -11.39 12.01
CA GLU A 159 -45.83 -10.04 11.95
C GLU A 159 -44.87 -9.02 12.57
N ASN A 160 -44.41 -9.26 13.81
CA ASN A 160 -43.45 -8.40 14.49
C ASN A 160 -42.14 -8.24 13.70
N LYS A 161 -41.60 -9.33 13.17
CA LYS A 161 -40.38 -9.29 12.36
C LYS A 161 -40.54 -8.43 11.10
N THR A 162 -41.67 -8.59 10.41
CA THR A 162 -41.98 -7.82 9.19
C THR A 162 -42.06 -6.34 9.52
N LEU A 163 -42.78 -5.97 10.59
CA LEU A 163 -42.90 -4.58 11.04
C LEU A 163 -41.54 -3.96 11.41
N ILE A 164 -40.68 -4.71 12.11
CA ILE A 164 -39.32 -4.26 12.46
C ILE A 164 -38.50 -4.01 11.19
N ASP A 165 -38.53 -4.95 10.24
CA ASP A 165 -37.79 -4.84 8.99
C ASP A 165 -38.29 -3.67 8.14
N ASP A 166 -39.61 -3.43 8.10
CA ASP A 166 -40.23 -2.30 7.40
C ASP A 166 -39.82 -0.95 8.01
N ILE A 167 -39.80 -0.82 9.33
CA ILE A 167 -39.34 0.39 10.03
C ILE A 167 -37.86 0.67 9.72
N LEU A 168 -37.01 -0.35 9.82
CA LEU A 168 -35.58 -0.22 9.55
C LEU A 168 -35.30 0.11 8.08
N HIS A 169 -36.04 -0.51 7.16
CA HIS A 169 -35.92 -0.24 5.72
C HIS A 169 -36.41 1.17 5.37
N PHE A 170 -37.51 1.63 5.97
CA PHE A 170 -38.01 2.99 5.78
C PHE A 170 -36.99 4.03 6.26
N TRP A 171 -36.38 3.83 7.43
CA TRP A 171 -35.50 4.82 8.04
C TRP A 171 -34.07 4.82 7.48
N PHE A 172 -33.50 3.64 7.19
CA PHE A 172 -32.10 3.51 6.76
C PHE A 172 -31.92 2.99 5.33
N GLY A 173 -32.93 2.33 4.75
CA GLY A 173 -32.80 1.58 3.49
C GLY A 173 -33.19 2.37 2.23
N GLN A 174 -33.82 3.52 2.35
CA GLN A 174 -34.31 4.31 1.21
C GLN A 174 -33.19 5.09 0.49
N TYR A 175 -32.13 5.47 1.20
CA TYR A 175 -31.03 6.26 0.66
C TYR A 175 -29.67 5.81 1.20
N VAL A 176 -28.60 6.26 0.54
CA VAL A 176 -27.22 6.13 1.05
C VAL A 176 -27.13 6.87 2.40
N PRO A 177 -26.37 6.38 3.41
CA PRO A 177 -26.40 6.92 4.77
C PRO A 177 -26.30 8.45 4.91
N ASP A 178 -25.43 9.12 4.16
CA ASP A 178 -25.31 10.59 4.16
C ASP A 178 -26.60 11.29 3.68
N GLN A 179 -27.23 10.73 2.65
CA GLN A 179 -28.50 11.25 2.14
C GLN A 179 -29.66 10.94 3.08
N SER A 180 -29.68 9.78 3.74
CA SER A 180 -30.66 9.45 4.78
C SER A 180 -30.55 10.44 5.95
N GLN A 181 -29.33 10.83 6.34
CA GLN A 181 -29.12 11.82 7.39
C GLN A 181 -29.69 13.20 7.01
N LYS A 182 -29.45 13.69 5.79
CA LYS A 182 -29.98 14.99 5.32
C LYS A 182 -31.49 14.97 5.07
N LYS A 183 -32.03 13.85 4.55
CA LYS A 183 -33.44 13.71 4.15
C LYS A 183 -34.37 13.19 5.24
N LEU A 184 -33.86 12.59 6.32
CA LEU A 184 -34.70 12.03 7.37
C LEU A 184 -34.24 12.46 8.78
N TRP A 185 -32.94 12.61 9.04
CA TRP A 185 -32.44 12.92 10.39
C TRP A 185 -32.28 14.42 10.68
N MET A 186 -31.96 15.24 9.66
CA MET A 186 -31.71 16.68 9.80
C MET A 186 -32.71 17.49 8.97
N ILE A 187 -33.88 17.75 9.56
CA ILE A 187 -35.07 18.31 8.89
C ILE A 187 -34.90 19.81 8.54
N SER A 188 -33.90 20.50 9.11
CA SER A 188 -33.64 21.94 8.89
C SER A 188 -33.30 22.30 7.44
N GLU A 189 -32.87 21.33 6.63
CA GLU A 189 -32.44 21.53 5.24
C GLU A 189 -33.56 21.26 4.20
N GLN A 190 -34.80 20.96 4.65
CA GLN A 190 -35.89 20.56 3.75
C GLN A 190 -36.94 21.63 3.51
N THR A 191 -37.46 21.68 2.27
CA THR A 191 -38.63 22.48 1.91
C THR A 191 -39.86 22.04 2.72
N LYS A 192 -40.71 23.01 3.09
CA LYS A 192 -41.92 22.78 3.89
C LYS A 192 -42.82 21.69 3.29
N ALA A 193 -42.98 21.67 1.96
CA ALA A 193 -43.79 20.69 1.25
C ALA A 193 -43.24 19.25 1.32
N SER A 194 -41.91 19.07 1.28
CA SER A 194 -41.30 17.73 1.40
C SER A 194 -41.50 17.16 2.81
N ARG A 195 -41.34 18.01 3.82
CA ARG A 195 -41.52 17.66 5.24
C ARG A 195 -42.95 17.22 5.54
N GLN A 196 -43.94 17.96 5.05
CA GLN A 196 -45.36 17.63 5.26
C GLN A 196 -45.75 16.27 4.66
N ARG A 197 -45.20 15.90 3.50
CA ARG A 197 -45.44 14.57 2.89
C ARG A 197 -44.88 13.44 3.75
N ILE A 198 -43.69 13.64 4.34
CA ILE A 198 -43.06 12.66 5.23
C ILE A 198 -43.86 12.54 6.53
N ASP A 199 -44.24 13.68 7.14
CA ASP A 199 -45.04 13.74 8.36
C ASP A 199 -46.40 13.02 8.17
N GLN A 200 -47.08 13.27 7.05
CA GLN A 200 -48.34 12.60 6.71
C GLN A 200 -48.18 11.08 6.55
N ARG A 201 -47.15 10.64 5.81
CA ARG A 201 -46.89 9.21 5.60
C ARG A 201 -46.58 8.50 6.92
N ILE A 202 -45.73 9.09 7.75
CA ILE A 202 -45.37 8.51 9.05
C ILE A 202 -46.60 8.45 9.96
N ALA A 203 -47.44 9.49 9.97
CA ALA A 203 -48.67 9.51 10.75
C ALA A 203 -49.70 8.49 10.29
N SER A 204 -49.87 8.28 8.98
CA SER A 204 -50.73 7.23 8.43
C SER A 204 -50.26 5.84 8.84
N ASP A 205 -48.98 5.54 8.63
CA ASP A 205 -48.51 4.15 8.62
C ASP A 205 -48.07 3.66 10.01
N TYR A 206 -47.62 4.55 10.90
CA TYR A 206 -46.95 4.16 12.14
C TYR A 206 -47.63 4.61 13.44
N THR A 207 -48.71 5.41 13.39
CA THR A 207 -49.44 5.84 14.61
C THR A 207 -49.97 4.66 15.42
N GLY A 208 -50.48 3.61 14.75
CA GLY A 208 -50.95 2.39 15.43
C GLY A 208 -49.83 1.65 16.16
N ILE A 209 -48.63 1.60 15.57
CA ILE A 209 -47.47 0.95 16.18
C ILE A 209 -46.98 1.75 17.39
N LEU A 210 -46.93 3.08 17.29
CA LEU A 210 -46.56 3.94 18.41
C LEU A 210 -47.48 3.72 19.63
N LYS A 211 -48.80 3.67 19.41
CA LYS A 211 -49.78 3.41 20.48
C LYS A 211 -49.56 2.04 21.13
N GLN A 212 -49.24 1.01 20.34
CA GLN A 212 -48.98 -0.34 20.87
C GLN A 212 -47.65 -0.43 21.64
N LEU A 213 -46.62 0.34 21.25
CA LEU A 213 -45.38 0.46 22.02
C LEU A 213 -45.63 1.17 23.35
N LEU A 214 -46.42 2.24 23.36
CA LEU A 214 -46.83 2.95 24.59
C LEU A 214 -47.63 2.06 25.55
N GLY A 215 -48.41 1.11 25.02
CA GLY A 215 -49.10 0.08 25.80
C GLY A 215 -48.20 -0.97 26.46
N ARG A 216 -46.86 -0.85 26.33
CA ARG A 216 -45.80 -1.70 26.89
C ARG A 216 -45.77 -3.18 26.45
N GLU A 217 -46.87 -3.76 26.00
CA GLU A 217 -46.93 -5.17 25.55
C GLU A 217 -45.98 -5.42 24.35
N ARG A 218 -46.07 -4.58 23.31
CA ARG A 218 -45.19 -4.68 22.12
C ARG A 218 -43.75 -4.28 22.45
N TRP A 219 -43.58 -3.31 23.35
CA TRP A 219 -42.26 -2.86 23.78
C TRP A 219 -41.50 -3.97 24.51
N GLY A 220 -42.15 -4.72 25.42
CA GLY A 220 -41.55 -5.89 26.07
C GLY A 220 -41.10 -6.95 25.06
N GLN A 221 -41.95 -7.25 24.07
CA GLN A 221 -41.60 -8.20 23.00
C GLN A 221 -40.39 -7.75 22.20
N TRP A 222 -40.32 -6.48 21.78
CA TRP A 222 -39.25 -6.00 20.90
C TRP A 222 -37.95 -5.71 21.65
N CYS A 223 -38.03 -5.36 22.94
CA CYS A 223 -36.90 -4.84 23.70
C CYS A 223 -36.40 -5.82 24.78
N GLU A 224 -37.28 -6.46 25.56
CA GLU A 224 -36.91 -7.30 26.71
C GLU A 224 -36.61 -8.75 26.30
N GLU A 225 -37.24 -9.27 25.25
CA GLU A 225 -36.97 -10.61 24.72
C GLU A 225 -35.76 -10.61 23.76
N ALA A 226 -34.55 -10.52 24.33
CA ALA A 226 -33.30 -10.38 23.59
C ALA A 226 -33.07 -11.47 22.51
N ASP A 227 -33.56 -12.69 22.75
CA ASP A 227 -33.35 -13.85 21.86
C ASP A 227 -34.25 -13.83 20.60
N LEU A 228 -35.36 -13.07 20.60
CA LEU A 228 -36.36 -13.14 19.52
C LEU A 228 -36.10 -12.11 18.42
N TYR A 229 -35.89 -10.85 18.78
CA TYR A 229 -35.73 -9.76 17.80
C TYR A 229 -34.38 -9.01 17.91
N GLY A 230 -33.56 -9.33 18.92
CA GLY A 230 -32.21 -8.82 19.11
C GLY A 230 -32.08 -7.29 19.05
N TRP A 231 -30.98 -6.80 18.48
CA TRP A 231 -30.72 -5.37 18.35
C TRP A 231 -31.68 -4.67 17.37
N ARG A 232 -32.27 -5.42 16.42
CA ARG A 232 -33.18 -4.87 15.40
C ARG A 232 -34.49 -4.39 16.01
N GLY A 233 -35.08 -5.17 16.91
CA GLY A 233 -36.29 -4.80 17.64
C GLY A 233 -36.09 -3.57 18.51
N LYS A 234 -35.00 -3.55 19.30
CA LYS A 234 -34.60 -2.40 20.11
C LYS A 234 -34.40 -1.13 19.26
N LEU A 235 -33.72 -1.24 18.13
CA LEU A 235 -33.49 -0.10 17.23
C LEU A 235 -34.79 0.41 16.58
N ALA A 236 -35.66 -0.49 16.12
CA ALA A 236 -36.97 -0.10 15.59
C ALA A 236 -37.82 0.62 16.63
N SER A 237 -37.82 0.14 17.89
CA SER A 237 -38.45 0.83 19.02
C SER A 237 -37.89 2.23 19.24
N ILE A 238 -36.55 2.41 19.19
CA ILE A 238 -35.91 3.73 19.31
C ILE A 238 -36.38 4.68 18.19
N ILE A 239 -36.44 4.21 16.93
CA ILE A 239 -36.89 5.04 15.80
C ILE A 239 -38.34 5.51 16.02
N VAL A 240 -39.23 4.59 16.41
CA VAL A 240 -40.65 4.91 16.59
C VAL A 240 -40.85 5.87 17.76
N LEU A 241 -40.17 5.62 18.88
CA LEU A 241 -40.30 6.41 20.11
C LEU A 241 -39.60 7.77 20.03
N ASP A 242 -38.44 7.89 19.38
CA ASP A 242 -37.67 9.14 19.33
C ASP A 242 -37.98 10.01 18.09
N GLN A 243 -38.13 9.41 16.91
CA GLN A 243 -38.30 10.16 15.65
C GLN A 243 -39.74 10.16 15.14
N PHE A 244 -40.37 8.99 14.97
CA PHE A 244 -41.74 8.95 14.44
C PHE A 244 -42.74 9.66 15.35
N SER A 245 -42.57 9.55 16.67
CA SER A 245 -43.35 10.32 17.65
C SER A 245 -43.38 11.82 17.34
N ARG A 246 -42.23 12.41 17.00
CA ARG A 246 -42.10 13.84 16.67
C ARG A 246 -42.75 14.19 15.33
N HIS A 247 -42.64 13.31 14.33
CA HIS A 247 -43.31 13.47 13.04
C HIS A 247 -44.84 13.40 13.19
N ILE A 248 -45.35 12.43 13.97
CA ILE A 248 -46.78 12.26 14.25
C ILE A 248 -47.32 13.47 15.03
N HIS A 249 -46.62 13.89 16.08
CA HIS A 249 -47.01 15.06 16.87
C HIS A 249 -47.08 16.32 16.00
N ARG A 250 -46.10 16.54 15.11
CA ARG A 250 -46.11 17.68 14.19
C ARG A 250 -47.28 17.60 13.22
N TYR A 251 -47.55 16.44 12.63
CA TYR A 251 -48.68 16.24 11.73
C TYR A 251 -50.03 16.54 12.41
N PHE A 252 -50.23 16.08 13.65
CA PHE A 252 -51.48 16.33 14.38
C PHE A 252 -51.67 17.81 14.73
N VAL A 253 -50.59 18.49 15.15
CA VAL A 253 -50.61 19.93 15.42
C VAL A 253 -50.92 20.74 14.16
N GLU A 254 -50.29 20.42 13.02
CA GLU A 254 -50.50 21.15 11.76
C GLU A 254 -51.91 20.95 11.17
N ASN A 255 -52.58 19.83 11.48
CA ASN A 255 -53.91 19.49 10.97
C ASN A 255 -55.04 19.71 12.01
N ASN A 256 -54.77 20.38 13.14
CA ASN A 256 -55.73 20.63 14.23
C ASN A 256 -56.42 19.35 14.76
N ILE A 257 -55.72 18.22 14.76
CA ILE A 257 -56.22 16.97 15.34
C ILE A 257 -55.96 17.04 16.85
N GLN A 258 -56.99 16.91 17.69
CA GLN A 258 -56.84 16.99 19.15
C GLN A 258 -55.84 15.94 19.67
N THR A 259 -54.66 16.40 20.11
CA THR A 259 -53.55 15.55 20.56
C THR A 259 -53.73 14.99 21.98
N LYS A 260 -54.45 15.72 22.85
CA LYS A 260 -54.58 15.41 24.29
C LYS A 260 -55.28 14.09 24.60
N ASP A 261 -56.15 13.60 23.73
CA ASP A 261 -56.88 12.33 23.94
C ASP A 261 -56.26 11.14 23.18
N CYS A 262 -55.16 11.33 22.45
CA CYS A 262 -54.66 10.33 21.50
C CYS A 262 -53.20 9.89 21.65
N LEU A 263 -52.30 10.68 22.26
CA LEU A 263 -50.87 10.33 22.39
C LEU A 263 -50.30 10.80 23.74
N ALA A 264 -49.38 10.01 24.31
CA ALA A 264 -48.65 10.37 25.53
C ALA A 264 -47.72 11.57 25.30
N GLU A 265 -47.33 12.25 26.38
CA GLU A 265 -46.34 13.34 26.32
C GLU A 265 -45.00 12.86 25.74
N GLN A 266 -44.32 13.73 24.99
CA GLN A 266 -43.02 13.42 24.38
C GLN A 266 -41.97 13.01 25.43
N SER A 267 -42.06 13.54 26.65
CA SER A 267 -41.22 13.18 27.80
C SER A 267 -41.27 11.68 28.12
N VAL A 268 -42.44 11.05 28.01
CA VAL A 268 -42.64 9.61 28.27
C VAL A 268 -41.98 8.78 27.16
N MET A 269 -42.15 9.19 25.90
CA MET A 269 -41.55 8.51 24.75
C MET A 269 -40.02 8.62 24.76
N ASP A 270 -39.49 9.80 25.08
CA ASP A 270 -38.05 10.06 25.20
C ASP A 270 -37.42 9.21 26.33
N SER A 271 -38.13 9.04 27.45
CA SER A 271 -37.71 8.15 28.55
C SER A 271 -37.67 6.68 28.13
N MET A 272 -38.70 6.19 27.42
CA MET A 272 -38.73 4.82 26.89
C MET A 272 -37.65 4.59 25.82
N ALA A 273 -37.41 5.57 24.94
CA ALA A 273 -36.35 5.50 23.95
C ALA A 273 -34.96 5.43 24.61
N PHE A 274 -34.74 6.21 25.67
CA PHE A 274 -33.51 6.18 26.46
C PHE A 274 -33.29 4.82 27.16
N GLN A 275 -34.33 4.27 27.80
CA GLN A 275 -34.26 2.93 28.40
C GLN A 275 -33.91 1.86 27.35
N THR A 276 -34.53 1.94 26.17
CA THR A 276 -34.28 0.99 25.06
C THR A 276 -32.85 1.11 24.54
N ALA A 277 -32.33 2.33 24.41
CA ALA A 277 -30.94 2.57 23.99
C ALA A 277 -29.94 1.99 25.00
N LYS A 278 -30.25 2.07 26.30
CA LYS A 278 -29.43 1.45 27.36
C LYS A 278 -29.39 -0.07 27.24
N MET A 279 -30.54 -0.70 27.01
CA MET A 279 -30.61 -2.14 26.76
C MET A 279 -29.80 -2.55 25.52
N LEU A 280 -29.87 -1.77 24.44
CA LEU A 280 -29.12 -2.05 23.21
C LEU A 280 -27.61 -2.04 23.46
N VAL A 281 -27.09 -1.03 24.15
CA VAL A 281 -25.65 -0.93 24.46
C VAL A 281 -25.19 -2.04 25.39
N GLN A 282 -25.98 -2.38 26.41
CA GLN A 282 -25.62 -3.38 27.43
C GLN A 282 -25.67 -4.81 26.89
N GLU A 283 -26.74 -5.16 26.18
CA GLU A 283 -26.98 -6.53 25.73
C GLU A 283 -26.24 -6.86 24.43
N HIS A 284 -26.01 -5.88 23.55
CA HIS A 284 -25.41 -6.09 22.22
C HIS A 284 -24.01 -5.49 22.05
N HIS A 285 -23.23 -5.40 23.14
CA HIS A 285 -21.88 -4.83 23.10
C HIS A 285 -20.93 -5.58 22.13
N MET A 286 -21.08 -6.90 21.98
CA MET A 286 -20.27 -7.70 21.06
C MET A 286 -20.59 -7.40 19.60
N GLU A 287 -21.87 -7.21 19.28
CA GLU A 287 -22.34 -6.87 17.94
C GLU A 287 -21.91 -5.47 17.52
N ILE A 288 -21.84 -4.54 18.48
CA ILE A 288 -21.28 -3.20 18.30
C ILE A 288 -19.78 -3.30 18.01
N GLN A 289 -19.01 -4.01 18.86
CA GLN A 289 -17.56 -4.12 18.72
C GLN A 289 -17.10 -4.87 17.47
N SER A 290 -17.90 -5.84 17.01
CA SER A 290 -17.63 -6.60 15.78
C SER A 290 -18.10 -5.89 14.50
N GLY A 291 -18.84 -4.79 14.61
CA GLY A 291 -19.43 -4.09 13.47
C GLY A 291 -20.60 -4.83 12.82
N MET A 292 -21.24 -5.77 13.53
CA MET A 292 -22.46 -6.44 13.05
C MET A 292 -23.67 -5.51 13.03
N ILE A 293 -23.71 -4.52 13.94
CA ILE A 293 -24.64 -3.41 13.83
C ILE A 293 -24.04 -2.39 12.86
N PRO A 294 -24.71 -2.07 11.73
CA PRO A 294 -24.22 -1.07 10.80
C PRO A 294 -23.96 0.27 11.50
N LEU A 295 -22.84 0.91 11.19
CA LEU A 295 -22.42 2.14 11.86
C LEU A 295 -23.51 3.24 11.88
N PRO A 296 -24.23 3.54 10.78
CA PRO A 296 -25.30 4.55 10.80
C PRO A 296 -26.42 4.20 11.79
N MET A 297 -26.74 2.91 11.92
CA MET A 297 -27.77 2.42 12.84
C MET A 297 -27.33 2.55 14.29
N TYR A 298 -26.07 2.22 14.57
CA TYR A 298 -25.50 2.36 15.91
C TYR A 298 -25.38 3.82 16.35
N ILE A 299 -24.88 4.72 15.49
CA ILE A 299 -24.81 6.16 15.78
C ILE A 299 -26.20 6.72 16.06
N PHE A 300 -27.21 6.31 15.29
CA PHE A 300 -28.58 6.71 15.52
C PHE A 300 -29.12 6.19 16.87
N ALA A 301 -28.78 4.96 17.28
CA ALA A 301 -29.19 4.41 18.57
C ALA A 301 -28.67 5.22 19.78
N LEU A 302 -27.64 6.05 19.60
CA LEU A 302 -27.09 6.94 20.63
C LEU A 302 -27.86 8.28 20.74
N MET A 303 -28.80 8.57 19.84
CA MET A 303 -29.60 9.80 19.85
C MET A 303 -30.34 10.03 21.19
N PRO A 304 -31.01 9.02 21.80
CA PRO A 304 -31.67 9.21 23.08
C PRO A 304 -30.71 9.60 24.22
N TYR A 305 -29.47 9.11 24.20
CA TYR A 305 -28.44 9.51 25.17
C TYR A 305 -28.09 11.00 25.05
N ARG A 306 -28.03 11.51 23.82
CA ARG A 306 -27.73 12.93 23.57
C ARG A 306 -28.86 13.85 24.06
N HIS A 307 -30.12 13.41 23.99
CA HIS A 307 -31.27 14.22 24.39
C HIS A 307 -31.43 14.39 25.92
N GLN A 308 -30.81 13.52 26.74
CA GLN A 308 -30.91 13.56 28.21
C GLN A 308 -30.20 14.74 28.90
N SER A 309 -29.51 15.61 28.15
CA SER A 309 -28.93 16.89 28.65
C SER A 309 -27.95 16.79 29.83
N GLY A 310 -27.41 15.60 30.14
CA GLY A 310 -26.42 15.38 31.20
C GLY A 310 -24.99 15.28 30.66
N ILE A 311 -24.02 15.87 31.37
CA ILE A 311 -22.59 15.83 31.00
C ILE A 311 -22.11 14.39 30.82
N ASP A 312 -22.48 13.49 31.73
CA ASP A 312 -22.07 12.07 31.68
C ASP A 312 -22.65 11.35 30.45
N THR A 313 -23.90 11.64 30.11
CA THR A 313 -24.55 11.04 28.93
C THR A 313 -23.93 11.52 27.62
N VAL A 314 -23.54 12.80 27.52
CA VAL A 314 -22.87 13.35 26.34
C VAL A 314 -21.43 12.85 26.23
N SER A 315 -20.71 12.78 27.35
CA SER A 315 -19.35 12.20 27.43
C SER A 315 -19.35 10.73 26.99
N PHE A 316 -20.36 9.96 27.43
CA PHE A 316 -20.57 8.59 26.98
C PHE A 316 -20.74 8.51 25.45
N VAL A 317 -21.61 9.36 24.87
CA VAL A 317 -21.80 9.40 23.40
C VAL A 317 -20.49 9.71 22.67
N GLN A 318 -19.72 10.69 23.14
CA GLN A 318 -18.42 11.02 22.54
C GLN A 318 -17.46 9.82 22.56
N ALA A 319 -17.37 9.11 23.69
CA ALA A 319 -16.53 7.92 23.81
C ALA A 319 -16.95 6.80 22.83
N GLN A 320 -18.27 6.59 22.66
CA GLN A 320 -18.80 5.60 21.72
C GLN A 320 -18.54 5.98 20.25
N VAL A 321 -18.67 7.26 19.90
CA VAL A 321 -18.35 7.76 18.54
C VAL A 321 -16.87 7.58 18.21
N GLU A 322 -15.98 7.91 19.15
CA GLU A 322 -14.53 7.73 18.99
C GLU A 322 -14.15 6.25 18.84
N GLN A 323 -14.78 5.37 19.61
CA GLN A 323 -14.61 3.92 19.46
C GLN A 323 -15.04 3.43 18.06
N ALA A 324 -16.17 3.92 17.57
CA ALA A 324 -16.66 3.57 16.24
C ALA A 324 -15.73 4.06 15.12
N ASN A 325 -15.14 5.26 15.27
CA ASN A 325 -14.16 5.81 14.34
C ASN A 325 -12.88 4.92 14.26
N ARG A 326 -12.39 4.44 15.41
CA ARG A 326 -11.25 3.52 15.47
C ARG A 326 -11.53 2.21 14.75
N LEU A 327 -12.71 1.62 14.94
CA LEU A 327 -13.12 0.39 14.26
C LEU A 327 -13.17 0.59 12.74
N MET A 328 -13.68 1.73 12.27
CA MET A 328 -13.73 2.06 10.85
C MET A 328 -12.33 2.21 10.22
N SER A 329 -11.39 2.82 10.95
CA SER A 329 -9.99 2.89 10.53
C SER A 329 -9.35 1.50 10.39
N GLN A 330 -9.68 0.56 11.28
CA GLN A 330 -9.22 -0.83 11.18
C GLN A 330 -9.79 -1.54 9.95
N PHE A 331 -11.08 -1.37 9.65
CA PHE A 331 -11.72 -1.91 8.44
C PHE A 331 -11.10 -1.32 7.16
N ASP A 332 -10.87 -0.01 7.11
CA ASP A 332 -10.18 0.63 5.98
C ASP A 332 -8.77 0.07 5.77
N GLY A 333 -8.02 -0.14 6.86
CA GLY A 333 -6.72 -0.81 6.79
C GLY A 333 -6.81 -2.23 6.20
N MET A 334 -7.84 -2.99 6.56
CA MET A 334 -8.10 -4.33 6.00
C MET A 334 -8.45 -4.27 4.51
N LEU A 335 -9.36 -3.38 4.12
CA LEU A 335 -9.75 -3.16 2.72
C LEU A 335 -8.55 -2.73 1.86
N LYS A 336 -7.70 -1.83 2.36
CA LYS A 336 -6.47 -1.42 1.69
C LYS A 336 -5.52 -2.59 1.44
N ARG A 337 -5.34 -3.49 2.43
CA ARG A 337 -4.52 -4.70 2.28
C ARG A 337 -5.13 -5.67 1.26
N PHE A 338 -6.43 -5.92 1.33
CA PHE A 338 -7.12 -6.81 0.41
C PHE A 338 -7.11 -6.28 -1.03
N ARG A 339 -7.36 -4.97 -1.22
CA ARG A 339 -7.24 -4.30 -2.51
C ARG A 339 -5.84 -4.46 -3.10
N LYS A 340 -4.79 -4.24 -2.28
CA LYS A 340 -3.40 -4.43 -2.71
C LYS A 340 -3.11 -5.88 -3.13
N ALA A 341 -3.61 -6.87 -2.39
CA ALA A 341 -3.45 -8.29 -2.74
C ALA A 341 -4.21 -8.65 -4.03
N THR A 342 -5.43 -8.13 -4.18
CA THR A 342 -6.28 -8.35 -5.36
C THR A 342 -5.66 -7.74 -6.61
N SER A 343 -5.17 -6.49 -6.55
CA SER A 343 -4.48 -5.85 -7.68
C SER A 343 -3.21 -6.60 -8.07
N ARG A 344 -2.45 -7.14 -7.10
CA ARG A 344 -1.30 -8.00 -7.39
C ARG A 344 -1.71 -9.28 -8.11
N ARG A 345 -2.79 -9.93 -7.66
CA ARG A 345 -3.30 -11.15 -8.30
C ARG A 345 -3.80 -10.88 -9.72
N MET A 346 -4.50 -9.77 -9.94
CA MET A 346 -4.95 -9.34 -11.26
C MET A 346 -3.75 -9.14 -12.20
N ALA A 347 -2.69 -8.48 -11.75
CA ALA A 347 -1.46 -8.30 -12.53
C ALA A 347 -0.83 -9.65 -12.92
N ILE A 348 -0.74 -10.61 -12.00
CA ILE A 348 -0.21 -11.96 -12.27
C ILE A 348 -1.08 -12.71 -13.29
N LEU A 349 -2.41 -12.59 -13.20
CA LEU A 349 -3.31 -13.26 -14.14
C LEU A 349 -3.25 -12.64 -15.54
N GLN A 350 -3.14 -11.32 -15.63
CA GLN A 350 -2.91 -10.62 -16.89
C GLN A 350 -1.58 -11.03 -17.51
N ASP A 351 -0.54 -11.24 -16.70
CA ASP A 351 0.77 -11.73 -17.12
C ASP A 351 0.70 -13.18 -17.65
N HIS A 352 0.02 -14.08 -16.94
CA HIS A 352 -0.24 -15.43 -17.43
C HIS A 352 -1.06 -15.45 -18.74
N GLY A 353 -2.07 -14.59 -18.85
CA GLY A 353 -2.85 -14.45 -20.09
C GLY A 353 -2.00 -14.00 -21.27
N ARG A 354 -1.00 -13.13 -21.04
CA ARG A 354 -0.04 -12.69 -22.07
C ARG A 354 0.93 -13.79 -22.47
N LEU A 355 1.50 -14.51 -21.51
CA LEU A 355 2.44 -15.61 -21.77
C LEU A 355 1.79 -16.77 -22.56
N ILE A 356 0.48 -16.97 -22.40
CA ILE A 356 -0.29 -18.02 -23.08
C ILE A 356 -0.90 -17.50 -24.41
N GLY A 357 -0.68 -16.22 -24.77
CA GLY A 357 -1.20 -15.66 -26.03
C GLY A 357 -2.71 -15.37 -26.03
N ILE A 358 -3.37 -15.34 -24.86
CA ILE A 358 -4.80 -14.99 -24.70
C ILE A 358 -4.93 -13.47 -24.53
N GLY A 359 -4.32 -12.72 -25.44
CA GLY A 359 -4.54 -11.29 -25.62
C GLY A 359 -4.98 -11.07 -27.05
N THR A 360 -6.10 -10.37 -27.25
CA THR A 360 -6.65 -10.05 -28.57
C THR A 360 -5.54 -9.53 -29.49
N THR A 361 -5.20 -10.31 -30.51
CA THR A 361 -4.38 -9.94 -31.66
C THR A 361 -5.14 -8.99 -32.62
N ALA A 362 -6.08 -8.21 -32.09
CA ALA A 362 -6.66 -7.12 -32.84
C ALA A 362 -5.64 -5.98 -32.80
N GLU A 363 -5.14 -5.56 -33.97
CA GLU A 363 -4.38 -4.32 -34.10
C GLU A 363 -5.24 -3.19 -33.54
N LEU A 364 -4.85 -2.68 -32.37
CA LEU A 364 -5.52 -1.53 -31.77
C LEU A 364 -5.33 -0.34 -32.71
N SER A 365 -6.43 0.34 -33.04
CA SER A 365 -6.38 1.55 -33.87
C SER A 365 -5.62 2.66 -33.15
N ASP A 366 -5.05 3.59 -33.92
CA ASP A 366 -4.38 4.78 -33.38
C ASP A 366 -5.30 5.57 -32.42
N ASP A 367 -6.62 5.56 -32.68
CA ASP A 367 -7.66 6.15 -31.82
C ASP A 367 -7.74 5.55 -30.41
N ALA A 368 -7.37 4.28 -30.26
CA ALA A 368 -7.41 3.60 -28.98
C ALA A 368 -6.27 4.07 -28.06
N ILE A 369 -5.11 4.43 -28.62
CA ILE A 369 -3.88 4.72 -27.87
C ILE A 369 -3.58 6.22 -27.72
N LEU A 370 -3.96 7.04 -28.70
CA LEU A 370 -3.68 8.48 -28.69
C LEU A 370 -4.64 9.25 -27.79
N GLU A 371 -4.11 10.21 -27.05
CA GLU A 371 -4.90 11.25 -26.39
C GLU A 371 -5.03 12.48 -27.30
N ARG A 372 -3.96 12.81 -28.03
CA ARG A 372 -3.95 13.89 -29.02
C ARG A 372 -3.48 13.36 -30.37
N PHE A 373 -4.25 13.71 -31.41
CA PHE A 373 -3.96 13.37 -32.80
C PHE A 373 -3.08 14.42 -33.47
N PRO A 374 -2.25 14.02 -34.45
CA PRO A 374 -1.44 14.96 -35.20
C PRO A 374 -2.32 15.79 -36.14
N PHE A 375 -1.91 17.03 -36.39
CA PHE A 375 -2.47 17.87 -37.45
C PHE A 375 -1.37 18.74 -38.06
N ALA A 376 -1.56 19.18 -39.31
CA ALA A 376 -0.61 20.07 -39.96
C ALA A 376 -0.69 21.47 -39.33
N ALA A 377 0.36 21.86 -38.61
CA ALA A 377 0.46 23.16 -37.96
C ALA A 377 1.48 24.06 -38.66
N ASP A 378 1.22 25.37 -38.66
CA ASP A 378 2.22 26.35 -39.10
C ASP A 378 3.31 26.52 -38.02
N MET A 379 4.53 26.12 -38.38
CA MET A 379 5.70 26.20 -37.49
C MET A 379 6.40 27.56 -37.52
N SER A 380 5.90 28.55 -38.29
CA SER A 380 6.52 29.88 -38.40
C SER A 380 6.70 30.58 -37.03
N THR A 381 5.78 30.33 -36.10
CA THR A 381 5.79 30.91 -34.75
C THR A 381 6.51 30.06 -33.71
N ALA A 382 6.92 28.83 -34.04
CA ALA A 382 7.53 27.88 -33.09
C ALA A 382 8.78 28.44 -32.41
N ASN A 383 9.58 29.26 -33.12
CA ASN A 383 10.79 29.91 -32.60
C ASN A 383 10.53 30.87 -31.42
N LYS A 384 9.30 31.38 -31.27
CA LYS A 384 8.91 32.24 -30.16
C LYS A 384 8.41 31.44 -28.96
N HIS A 385 8.04 30.17 -29.15
CA HIS A 385 7.47 29.35 -28.10
C HIS A 385 8.50 29.03 -27.00
N PRO A 386 8.13 29.08 -25.70
CA PRO A 386 9.06 28.83 -24.60
C PRO A 386 9.84 27.51 -24.71
N VAL A 387 9.18 26.40 -25.07
CA VAL A 387 9.83 25.10 -25.32
C VAL A 387 11.01 25.22 -26.28
N LEU A 388 10.79 25.81 -27.46
CA LEU A 388 11.83 25.87 -28.49
C LEU A 388 12.98 26.80 -28.06
N ARG A 389 12.65 27.92 -27.43
CA ARG A 389 13.66 28.84 -26.84
C ARG A 389 14.51 28.13 -25.77
N THR A 390 13.88 27.38 -24.87
CA THR A 390 14.58 26.62 -23.84
C THR A 390 15.51 25.57 -24.45
N MET A 391 15.05 24.85 -25.49
CA MET A 391 15.88 23.88 -26.21
C MET A 391 17.09 24.54 -26.88
N GLN A 392 16.89 25.70 -27.54
CA GLN A 392 17.99 26.44 -28.17
C GLN A 392 19.02 26.94 -27.15
N THR A 393 18.56 27.55 -26.05
CA THR A 393 19.43 28.01 -24.97
C THR A 393 20.22 26.85 -24.38
N PHE A 394 19.54 25.72 -24.11
CA PHE A 394 20.19 24.53 -23.59
C PHE A 394 21.29 24.00 -24.52
N LEU A 395 21.02 23.90 -25.83
CA LEU A 395 22.01 23.44 -26.80
C LEU A 395 23.23 24.37 -26.85
N LYS A 396 23.01 25.69 -26.91
CA LYS A 396 24.08 26.72 -26.91
C LYS A 396 24.94 26.66 -25.64
N GLU A 397 24.33 26.47 -24.47
CA GLU A 397 25.06 26.32 -23.20
C GLU A 397 25.94 25.07 -23.14
N GLN A 398 25.55 24.01 -23.85
CA GLN A 398 26.39 22.81 -23.95
C GLN A 398 27.52 22.99 -24.97
N ASP A 399 27.28 23.71 -26.07
CA ASP A 399 28.31 23.97 -27.09
C ASP A 399 29.45 24.82 -26.50
N SER A 400 29.11 25.89 -25.75
CA SER A 400 30.13 26.73 -25.10
C SER A 400 30.99 25.97 -24.09
N LYS A 401 30.45 24.95 -23.41
CA LYS A 401 31.20 24.09 -22.48
C LYS A 401 32.10 23.09 -23.20
N LEU A 402 31.71 22.61 -24.38
CA LEU A 402 32.51 21.71 -25.20
C LEU A 402 33.70 22.46 -25.83
N ASP A 403 33.48 23.70 -26.27
CA ASP A 403 34.52 24.54 -26.90
C ASP A 403 35.63 24.91 -25.91
N ILE A 404 35.29 25.21 -24.65
CA ILE A 404 36.26 25.48 -23.58
C ILE A 404 37.16 24.27 -23.30
N ASN A 405 36.61 23.05 -23.38
CA ASN A 405 37.35 21.82 -23.06
C ASN A 405 38.20 21.29 -24.22
N THR A 406 37.95 21.70 -25.47
CA THR A 406 38.62 21.09 -26.64
C THR A 406 39.56 22.01 -27.42
N GLY A 407 39.61 23.32 -27.11
CA GLY A 407 40.66 24.24 -27.61
C GLY A 407 40.76 24.40 -29.14
N ASN A 408 39.85 23.80 -29.90
CA ASN A 408 39.88 23.76 -31.36
C ASN A 408 38.57 24.31 -31.93
N SER A 409 38.61 25.58 -32.36
CA SER A 409 37.59 26.22 -33.18
C SER A 409 37.93 25.98 -34.66
N SER A 410 37.07 25.29 -35.42
CA SER A 410 36.92 25.43 -36.90
C SER A 410 36.19 24.29 -37.65
N ASN A 411 35.15 23.64 -37.09
CA ASN A 411 34.14 22.96 -37.93
C ASN A 411 32.85 22.70 -37.12
N PRO A 412 31.63 22.89 -37.65
CA PRO A 412 30.40 22.55 -36.92
C PRO A 412 30.30 21.02 -36.80
N LYS A 413 30.83 20.48 -35.70
CA LYS A 413 30.73 19.05 -35.39
C LYS A 413 29.27 18.64 -35.38
N THR A 414 28.91 17.60 -36.13
CA THR A 414 27.60 16.97 -36.05
C THR A 414 27.35 16.52 -34.62
N ARG A 415 26.29 17.04 -34.01
CA ARG A 415 25.95 16.74 -32.62
C ARG A 415 25.02 15.53 -32.58
N LYS A 416 25.51 14.44 -32.01
CA LYS A 416 24.70 13.24 -31.72
C LYS A 416 23.85 13.49 -30.47
N ILE A 417 22.55 13.23 -30.57
CA ILE A 417 21.61 13.34 -29.46
C ILE A 417 20.74 12.09 -29.43
N ILE A 418 20.72 11.42 -28.29
CA ILE A 418 19.82 10.29 -28.05
C ILE A 418 18.59 10.78 -27.30
N ILE A 419 17.40 10.46 -27.78
CA ILE A 419 16.12 10.86 -27.20
C ILE A 419 15.50 9.63 -26.56
N SER A 420 15.23 9.66 -25.26
CA SER A 420 14.41 8.64 -24.63
C SER A 420 12.94 8.92 -24.93
N LEU A 421 12.36 8.12 -25.82
CA LEU A 421 11.06 8.37 -26.41
C LEU A 421 10.02 7.41 -25.84
N SER A 422 9.24 7.85 -24.84
CA SER A 422 8.23 7.02 -24.19
C SER A 422 6.86 7.07 -24.86
N GLY A 423 6.65 8.02 -25.78
CA GLY A 423 5.35 8.30 -26.40
C GLY A 423 4.43 9.22 -25.58
N GLY A 424 4.84 9.56 -24.36
CA GLY A 424 4.20 10.63 -23.59
C GLY A 424 4.54 12.02 -24.15
N VAL A 425 3.69 13.00 -23.85
CA VAL A 425 3.76 14.37 -24.40
C VAL A 425 5.15 15.00 -24.29
N ASP A 426 5.85 14.84 -23.16
CA ASP A 426 7.16 15.49 -22.96
C ASP A 426 8.21 14.99 -23.95
N SER A 427 8.25 13.68 -24.16
CA SER A 427 9.24 13.06 -25.06
C SER A 427 8.91 13.32 -26.53
N MET A 428 7.62 13.32 -26.89
CA MET A 428 7.14 13.61 -28.25
C MET A 428 7.40 15.08 -28.63
N VAL A 429 7.26 15.99 -27.67
CA VAL A 429 7.59 17.41 -27.83
C VAL A 429 9.09 17.63 -28.00
N ILE A 430 9.95 16.93 -27.24
CA ILE A 430 11.41 16.99 -27.45
C ILE A 430 11.78 16.53 -28.86
N ALA A 431 11.23 15.40 -29.32
CA ALA A 431 11.50 14.88 -30.66
C ALA A 431 11.07 15.87 -31.76
N SER A 432 9.86 16.42 -31.64
CA SER A 432 9.34 17.45 -32.57
C SER A 432 10.21 18.71 -32.58
N ALA A 433 10.55 19.24 -31.40
CA ALA A 433 11.37 20.43 -31.27
C ALA A 433 12.76 20.24 -31.89
N LEU A 434 13.45 19.14 -31.60
CA LEU A 434 14.77 18.85 -32.16
C LEU A 434 14.72 18.66 -33.69
N ALA A 435 13.71 17.96 -34.21
CA ALA A 435 13.52 17.82 -35.64
C ALA A 435 13.31 19.18 -36.33
N HIS A 436 12.53 20.07 -35.72
CA HIS A 436 12.33 21.44 -36.22
C HIS A 436 13.63 22.26 -36.16
N LEU A 437 14.40 22.19 -35.07
CA LEU A 437 15.70 22.87 -34.96
C LEU A 437 16.68 22.41 -36.06
N ARG A 438 16.70 21.10 -36.36
CA ARG A 438 17.52 20.53 -37.42
C ARG A 438 17.11 21.06 -38.80
N ARG A 439 15.81 21.00 -39.15
CA ARG A 439 15.33 21.35 -40.50
C ARG A 439 15.26 22.85 -40.76
N SER A 440 14.72 23.62 -39.80
CA SER A 440 14.34 25.03 -40.03
C SER A 440 15.41 26.01 -39.60
N LEU A 441 16.31 25.61 -38.69
CA LEU A 441 17.34 26.49 -38.14
C LEU A 441 18.77 26.00 -38.40
N GLY A 442 18.92 24.97 -39.23
CA GLY A 442 20.21 24.52 -39.74
C GLY A 442 21.14 23.92 -38.68
N TYR A 443 20.62 23.49 -37.53
CA TYR A 443 21.45 22.79 -36.55
C TYR A 443 21.91 21.44 -37.11
N ASN A 444 23.22 21.19 -37.12
CA ASN A 444 23.79 19.92 -37.56
C ASN A 444 23.61 18.84 -36.47
N LEU A 445 22.39 18.28 -36.37
CA LEU A 445 22.02 17.28 -35.36
C LEU A 445 21.84 15.89 -35.99
N GLN A 446 22.50 14.89 -35.40
CA GLN A 446 22.18 13.49 -35.62
C GLN A 446 21.29 13.01 -34.47
N LEU A 447 20.02 12.73 -34.79
CA LEU A 447 19.01 12.39 -33.80
C LEU A 447 18.72 10.89 -33.84
N THR A 448 18.80 10.26 -32.67
CA THR A 448 18.47 8.85 -32.48
C THR A 448 17.45 8.75 -31.34
N ALA A 449 16.30 8.12 -31.56
CA ALA A 449 15.28 7.87 -30.56
C ALA A 449 15.37 6.44 -30.06
N VAL A 450 15.38 6.26 -28.74
CA VAL A 450 15.36 4.96 -28.07
C VAL A 450 14.03 4.82 -27.32
N HIS A 451 13.26 3.81 -27.70
CA HIS A 451 12.02 3.43 -27.03
C HIS A 451 12.20 2.13 -26.26
N ILE A 452 11.76 2.11 -25.00
CA ILE A 452 11.74 0.90 -24.18
C ILE A 452 10.28 0.43 -24.07
N ASP A 453 9.93 -0.61 -24.81
CA ASP A 453 8.64 -1.29 -24.70
C ASP A 453 8.72 -2.30 -23.56
N TYR A 454 8.05 -2.02 -22.44
CA TYR A 454 8.07 -2.90 -21.28
C TYR A 454 7.08 -4.08 -21.36
N ALA A 455 6.35 -4.26 -22.47
CA ALA A 455 5.33 -5.30 -22.65
C ALA A 455 4.31 -5.40 -21.49
N ASN A 456 4.13 -4.30 -20.75
CA ASN A 456 3.31 -4.24 -19.53
C ASN A 456 1.81 -4.06 -19.83
N ARG A 457 1.42 -3.77 -21.07
CA ARG A 457 0.04 -3.53 -21.50
C ARG A 457 -0.17 -4.13 -22.89
N PRO A 458 -1.39 -4.58 -23.24
CA PRO A 458 -1.69 -5.02 -24.61
C PRO A 458 -1.43 -3.90 -25.64
N ASP A 459 -1.65 -2.65 -25.25
CA ASP A 459 -1.47 -1.48 -26.11
C ASP A 459 0.01 -1.18 -26.43
N SER A 460 0.97 -1.72 -25.69
CA SER A 460 2.38 -1.28 -25.79
C SER A 460 3.00 -1.57 -27.15
N LYS A 461 2.55 -2.65 -27.81
CA LYS A 461 2.96 -2.97 -29.19
C LYS A 461 2.45 -1.93 -30.20
N ALA A 462 1.20 -1.48 -30.05
CA ALA A 462 0.63 -0.44 -30.91
C ALA A 462 1.31 0.91 -30.65
N GLU A 463 1.58 1.24 -29.38
CA GLU A 463 2.36 2.42 -28.99
C GLU A 463 3.76 2.42 -29.64
N ALA A 464 4.52 1.32 -29.54
CA ALA A 464 5.84 1.21 -30.17
C ALA A 464 5.78 1.40 -31.70
N SER A 465 4.80 0.75 -32.35
CA SER A 465 4.60 0.86 -33.81
C SER A 465 4.20 2.27 -34.24
N TYR A 466 3.47 3.01 -33.41
CA TYR A 466 3.14 4.41 -33.67
C TYR A 466 4.37 5.32 -33.52
N VAL A 467 5.16 5.14 -32.45
CA VAL A 467 6.39 5.92 -32.24
C VAL A 467 7.38 5.70 -33.38
N GLU A 468 7.53 4.47 -33.87
CA GLU A 468 8.36 4.17 -35.04
C GLU A 468 7.94 4.98 -36.27
N ARG A 469 6.66 4.94 -36.64
CA ARG A 469 6.10 5.74 -37.75
C ARG A 469 6.33 7.24 -37.56
N TYR A 470 6.14 7.73 -36.34
CA TYR A 470 6.36 9.14 -36.01
C TYR A 470 7.84 9.54 -36.15
N CYS A 471 8.77 8.70 -35.71
CA CYS A 471 10.20 8.91 -35.90
C CYS A 471 10.58 8.92 -37.39
N GLN A 472 10.01 8.03 -38.20
CA GLN A 472 10.21 8.02 -39.65
C GLN A 472 9.77 9.34 -40.30
N GLN A 473 8.60 9.87 -39.94
CA GLN A 473 8.11 11.18 -40.40
C GLN A 473 9.03 12.33 -39.97
N LEU A 474 9.64 12.20 -38.80
CA LEU A 474 10.61 13.18 -38.29
C LEU A 474 12.04 12.96 -38.82
N GLU A 475 12.29 11.92 -39.62
CA GLU A 475 13.62 11.48 -40.08
C GLU A 475 14.59 11.34 -38.90
N ILE A 476 14.12 10.70 -37.83
CA ILE A 476 14.88 10.38 -36.62
C ILE A 476 15.14 8.87 -36.65
N GLU A 477 16.39 8.47 -36.45
CA GLU A 477 16.75 7.04 -36.33
C GLU A 477 16.05 6.44 -35.11
N TYR A 478 15.39 5.29 -35.25
CA TYR A 478 14.58 4.69 -34.20
C TYR A 478 15.13 3.33 -33.77
N HIS A 479 15.35 3.16 -32.47
CA HIS A 479 15.70 1.90 -31.84
C HIS A 479 14.64 1.55 -30.79
N VAL A 480 14.22 0.29 -30.79
CA VAL A 480 13.28 -0.23 -29.80
C VAL A 480 13.86 -1.44 -29.11
N ARG A 481 13.86 -1.40 -27.77
CA ARG A 481 14.03 -2.60 -26.95
C ARG A 481 12.73 -2.98 -26.32
N ARG A 482 12.28 -4.19 -26.63
CA ARG A 482 11.17 -4.84 -25.93
C ARG A 482 11.66 -5.70 -24.76
N ILE A 483 11.28 -5.33 -23.55
CA ILE A 483 11.59 -6.01 -22.29
C ILE A 483 10.43 -6.94 -21.94
N GLU A 484 10.66 -8.24 -21.99
CA GLU A 484 9.70 -9.28 -21.58
C GLU A 484 10.17 -10.03 -20.33
N GLU A 485 11.43 -9.82 -19.94
CA GLU A 485 12.08 -10.50 -18.82
C GLU A 485 11.77 -9.91 -17.43
N VAL A 486 11.15 -8.73 -17.34
CA VAL A 486 10.74 -8.10 -16.08
C VAL A 486 9.37 -7.43 -16.20
N THR A 487 8.51 -7.64 -15.20
CA THR A 487 7.12 -7.13 -15.20
C THR A 487 6.90 -6.13 -14.07
N ARG A 488 6.35 -4.96 -14.38
CA ARG A 488 6.17 -3.87 -13.42
C ARG A 488 5.17 -4.26 -12.32
N GLY A 489 5.60 -4.19 -11.06
CA GLY A 489 4.76 -4.52 -9.89
C GLY A 489 4.81 -5.99 -9.47
N VAL A 490 5.46 -6.86 -10.27
CA VAL A 490 5.79 -8.25 -9.91
C VAL A 490 7.27 -8.33 -9.55
N THR A 491 8.17 -7.90 -10.44
CA THR A 491 9.61 -7.83 -10.19
C THR A 491 9.92 -6.73 -9.18
N ASN A 492 10.95 -6.93 -8.36
CA ASN A 492 11.42 -5.88 -7.45
C ASN A 492 11.81 -4.64 -8.28
N ARG A 493 11.41 -3.46 -7.80
CA ARG A 493 11.64 -2.17 -8.46
C ARG A 493 13.12 -1.95 -8.76
N ASP A 494 14.00 -2.28 -7.82
CA ASP A 494 15.44 -2.04 -7.99
C ASP A 494 16.03 -2.91 -9.11
N GLU A 495 15.55 -4.16 -9.25
CA GLU A 495 15.96 -5.06 -10.34
C GLU A 495 15.40 -4.58 -11.68
N TYR A 496 14.12 -4.17 -11.70
CA TYR A 496 13.48 -3.60 -12.89
C TYR A 496 14.22 -2.35 -13.39
N GLU A 497 14.52 -1.40 -12.50
CA GLU A 497 15.25 -0.17 -12.82
C GLU A 497 16.71 -0.45 -13.18
N LYS A 498 17.33 -1.47 -12.58
CA LYS A 498 18.69 -1.90 -12.94
C LYS A 498 18.74 -2.45 -14.37
N ARG A 499 17.88 -3.40 -14.74
CA ARG A 499 17.88 -3.97 -16.11
C ARG A 499 17.57 -2.92 -17.17
N THR A 500 16.63 -2.04 -16.87
CA THR A 500 16.32 -0.89 -17.74
C THR A 500 17.55 -0.02 -17.99
N ARG A 501 18.34 0.26 -16.95
CA ARG A 501 19.58 1.07 -17.06
C ARG A 501 20.70 0.35 -17.78
N GLU A 502 20.94 -0.92 -17.47
CA GLU A 502 21.97 -1.73 -18.14
C GLU A 502 21.75 -1.75 -19.66
N GLN A 503 20.48 -1.89 -20.07
CA GLN A 503 20.11 -1.87 -21.47
C GLN A 503 20.27 -0.50 -22.10
N ALA A 504 19.73 0.55 -21.46
CA ALA A 504 19.88 1.92 -21.95
C ALA A 504 21.36 2.31 -22.13
N ARG A 505 22.26 1.75 -21.32
CA ARG A 505 23.71 1.94 -21.48
C ARG A 505 24.28 1.16 -22.67
N SER A 506 23.85 -0.07 -22.91
CA SER A 506 24.38 -0.89 -24.02
C SER A 506 24.12 -0.28 -25.41
N GLU A 507 23.12 0.60 -25.51
CA GLU A 507 22.70 1.26 -26.75
C GLU A 507 23.25 2.69 -26.89
N VAL A 508 24.01 3.18 -25.91
CA VAL A 508 24.49 4.57 -25.83
C VAL A 508 26.01 4.59 -25.75
N ASP A 509 26.66 5.23 -26.74
CA ASP A 509 28.08 5.59 -26.63
C ASP A 509 28.30 6.50 -25.41
N GLU A 510 29.34 6.24 -24.60
CA GLU A 510 29.59 6.96 -23.34
C GLU A 510 29.76 8.49 -23.53
N GLU A 511 30.11 8.93 -24.75
CA GLU A 511 30.26 10.35 -25.11
C GLU A 511 28.95 11.02 -25.58
N VAL A 512 27.87 10.25 -25.81
CA VAL A 512 26.60 10.76 -26.35
C VAL A 512 25.57 10.91 -25.23
N GLY A 513 25.07 12.13 -25.05
CA GLY A 513 24.07 12.43 -24.02
C GLY A 513 22.65 11.98 -24.37
N VAL A 514 21.93 11.44 -23.38
CA VAL A 514 20.52 11.03 -23.48
C VAL A 514 19.60 12.14 -22.97
N MET A 515 18.71 12.63 -23.82
CA MET A 515 17.68 13.61 -23.49
C MET A 515 16.41 12.94 -22.93
N LEU A 516 15.95 13.44 -21.78
CA LEU A 516 14.73 13.01 -21.10
C LEU A 516 13.71 14.15 -21.00
N GLY A 517 12.43 13.82 -21.15
CA GLY A 517 11.28 14.73 -21.00
C GLY A 517 10.91 15.11 -19.57
N HIS A 518 11.90 15.31 -18.69
CA HIS A 518 11.61 15.72 -17.32
C HIS A 518 11.27 17.21 -17.25
N HIS A 519 10.24 17.55 -16.47
CA HIS A 519 9.72 18.91 -16.33
C HIS A 519 9.59 19.36 -14.86
N ARG A 520 9.16 20.60 -14.62
CA ARG A 520 9.13 21.21 -13.26
C ARG A 520 8.24 20.45 -12.28
N GLY A 521 7.19 19.78 -12.77
CA GLY A 521 6.34 18.91 -11.96
C GLY A 521 7.08 17.69 -11.41
N ASP A 522 7.96 17.08 -12.21
CA ASP A 522 8.76 15.93 -11.78
C ASP A 522 9.75 16.30 -10.67
N LEU A 523 10.27 17.52 -10.72
CA LEU A 523 11.14 18.06 -9.68
C LEU A 523 10.42 18.12 -8.33
N ARG A 524 9.17 18.60 -8.31
CA ARG A 524 8.33 18.66 -7.09
C ARG A 524 8.07 17.29 -6.51
N GLU A 525 7.72 16.32 -7.36
CA GLU A 525 7.54 14.93 -6.97
C GLU A 525 8.82 14.36 -6.34
N ASN A 526 9.97 14.68 -6.92
CA ASN A 526 11.27 14.25 -6.42
C ASN A 526 11.60 14.87 -5.07
N VAL A 527 11.41 16.17 -4.88
CA VAL A 527 11.66 16.85 -3.59
C VAL A 527 10.87 16.18 -2.48
N LEU A 528 9.56 15.95 -2.68
CA LEU A 528 8.72 15.27 -1.71
C LEU A 528 9.19 13.83 -1.48
N SER A 529 9.50 13.09 -2.55
CA SER A 529 9.96 11.71 -2.41
C SER A 529 11.31 11.61 -1.69
N ASN A 530 12.23 12.53 -1.94
CA ASN A 530 13.59 12.52 -1.39
C ASN A 530 13.57 12.96 0.07
N ALA A 531 12.78 13.98 0.42
CA ALA A 531 12.56 14.38 1.81
C ALA A 531 12.06 13.21 2.66
N HIS A 532 11.07 12.44 2.19
CA HIS A 532 10.53 11.28 2.92
C HIS A 532 11.46 10.06 2.94
N LYS A 533 12.42 9.98 2.01
CA LYS A 533 13.48 8.96 2.02
C LYS A 533 14.65 9.34 2.94
N GLY A 534 14.65 10.54 3.52
CA GLY A 534 15.73 11.04 4.35
C GLY A 534 16.93 11.54 3.56
N SER A 535 16.73 11.96 2.30
CA SER A 535 17.78 12.63 1.53
C SER A 535 18.22 13.93 2.21
N GLY A 536 19.51 14.21 2.18
CA GLY A 536 20.07 15.42 2.76
C GLY A 536 19.68 16.69 2.00
N PRO A 537 19.86 17.88 2.62
CA PRO A 537 19.45 19.17 2.04
C PRO A 537 20.18 19.53 0.74
N LEU A 538 21.33 18.92 0.47
CA LEU A 538 22.06 19.12 -0.79
C LEU A 538 21.52 18.24 -1.93
N ASP A 539 20.72 17.20 -1.65
CA ASP A 539 20.30 16.19 -2.61
C ASP A 539 18.76 16.12 -2.72
N LEU A 540 18.03 17.19 -2.39
CA LEU A 540 16.56 17.20 -2.40
C LEU A 540 16.00 17.18 -3.81
N SER A 541 16.53 18.04 -4.69
CA SER A 541 16.18 18.09 -6.12
C SER A 541 16.36 16.72 -6.78
N GLY A 542 17.52 16.09 -6.56
CA GLY A 542 17.89 14.78 -7.12
C GLY A 542 17.95 14.73 -8.66
N MET A 543 17.69 15.85 -9.36
CA MET A 543 17.73 15.95 -10.81
C MET A 543 18.18 17.35 -11.23
N THR A 544 19.27 17.43 -11.97
CA THR A 544 19.78 18.66 -12.59
C THR A 544 19.54 18.64 -14.11
N ALA A 545 19.67 19.80 -14.75
CA ALA A 545 19.53 19.94 -16.21
C ALA A 545 20.54 19.06 -16.97
N VAL A 546 21.73 18.87 -16.41
CA VAL A 546 22.74 17.92 -16.88
C VAL A 546 23.27 17.13 -15.69
N SER A 547 23.31 15.81 -15.81
CA SER A 547 23.84 14.91 -14.77
C SER A 547 24.54 13.72 -15.41
N ILE A 548 25.55 13.16 -14.77
CA ILE A 548 26.14 11.87 -15.16
C ILE A 548 25.58 10.80 -14.24
N ASN A 549 25.01 9.74 -14.82
CA ASN A 549 24.50 8.59 -14.08
C ASN A 549 25.08 7.30 -14.66
N ASP A 550 25.76 6.51 -13.83
CA ASP A 550 26.41 5.25 -14.23
C ASP A 550 27.32 5.40 -15.49
N GLY A 551 27.97 6.55 -15.65
CA GLY A 551 28.81 6.89 -16.81
C GLY A 551 28.07 7.48 -18.01
N VAL A 552 26.73 7.55 -17.99
CA VAL A 552 25.92 8.11 -19.07
C VAL A 552 25.56 9.56 -18.78
N ILE A 553 25.78 10.45 -19.74
CA ILE A 553 25.35 11.84 -19.67
C ILE A 553 23.84 11.92 -19.90
N ILE A 554 23.12 12.53 -18.96
CA ILE A 554 21.67 12.75 -19.04
C ILE A 554 21.39 14.24 -19.16
N HIS A 555 20.60 14.60 -20.17
CA HIS A 555 20.13 15.94 -20.46
C HIS A 555 18.62 16.06 -20.15
N ARG A 556 18.22 17.10 -19.43
CA ARG A 556 16.82 17.39 -19.06
C ARG A 556 16.48 18.85 -19.42
N PRO A 557 16.36 19.19 -20.71
CA PRO A 557 16.21 20.59 -21.13
C PRO A 557 14.90 21.22 -20.63
N LEU A 558 13.83 20.43 -20.48
CA LEU A 558 12.51 20.93 -20.08
C LEU A 558 12.33 21.06 -18.56
N LEU A 559 13.36 20.78 -17.75
CA LEU A 559 13.24 20.66 -16.29
C LEU A 559 12.70 21.92 -15.60
N ARG A 560 12.93 23.10 -16.18
CA ARG A 560 12.46 24.40 -15.67
C ARG A 560 11.05 24.77 -16.14
N LEU A 561 10.48 24.06 -17.11
CA LEU A 561 9.19 24.38 -17.71
C LEU A 561 8.04 23.70 -16.98
N GLU A 562 6.91 24.41 -16.94
CA GLU A 562 5.66 23.83 -16.48
C GLU A 562 5.09 22.84 -17.49
N LYS A 563 4.33 21.87 -16.97
CA LYS A 563 3.68 20.86 -17.81
C LYS A 563 2.69 21.50 -18.79
N THR A 564 2.02 22.57 -18.37
CA THR A 564 1.08 23.35 -19.20
C THR A 564 1.75 23.93 -20.45
N VAL A 565 2.99 24.41 -20.34
CA VAL A 565 3.77 24.95 -21.46
C VAL A 565 4.14 23.85 -22.47
N ILE A 566 4.37 22.63 -21.99
CA ILE A 566 4.66 21.48 -22.85
C ILE A 566 3.40 21.05 -23.60
N PHE A 567 2.24 21.02 -22.91
CA PHE A 567 0.94 20.77 -23.55
C PHE A 567 0.60 21.85 -24.58
N ASP A 568 0.82 23.12 -24.27
CA ASP A 568 0.59 24.24 -25.19
C ASP A 568 1.37 24.07 -26.51
N TYR A 569 2.65 23.70 -26.42
CA TYR A 569 3.45 23.37 -27.61
C TYR A 569 2.82 22.23 -28.41
N ALA A 570 2.46 21.13 -27.73
CA ALA A 570 1.92 19.97 -28.40
C ALA A 570 0.57 20.27 -29.09
N HIS A 571 -0.28 21.05 -28.44
CA HIS A 571 -1.61 21.41 -28.93
C HIS A 571 -1.56 22.43 -30.04
N THR A 572 -0.62 23.37 -29.98
CA THR A 572 -0.40 24.42 -31.00
C THR A 572 0.25 23.86 -32.26
N PHE A 573 1.24 22.99 -32.11
CA PHE A 573 2.06 22.49 -33.24
C PHE A 573 1.72 21.06 -33.68
N GLY A 574 0.58 20.52 -33.24
CA GLY A 574 0.07 19.23 -33.70
C GLY A 574 0.94 18.03 -33.34
N VAL A 575 1.61 18.07 -32.18
CA VAL A 575 2.41 16.94 -31.68
C VAL A 575 1.50 15.89 -31.06
N PRO A 576 1.47 14.65 -31.59
CA PRO A 576 0.68 13.57 -31.03
C PRO A 576 1.31 13.00 -29.75
N TYR A 577 0.48 12.48 -28.86
CA TYR A 577 0.94 11.78 -27.66
C TYR A 577 -0.10 10.79 -27.13
N PHE A 578 0.37 9.76 -26.40
CA PHE A 578 -0.47 8.71 -25.82
C PHE A 578 -1.16 9.14 -24.52
N LYS A 579 -2.25 8.45 -24.20
CA LYS A 579 -2.99 8.61 -22.93
C LYS A 579 -2.09 8.37 -21.71
N ASP A 580 -2.21 9.17 -20.66
CA ASP A 580 -1.48 8.92 -19.41
C ASP A 580 -1.92 7.60 -18.76
N THR A 581 -0.99 6.65 -18.70
CA THR A 581 -1.22 5.31 -18.15
C THR A 581 -0.49 5.09 -16.82
N THR A 582 -0.08 6.18 -16.16
CA THR A 582 0.54 6.13 -14.84
C THR A 582 -0.39 5.44 -13.83
N PRO A 583 -0.03 4.28 -13.26
CA PRO A 583 -0.96 3.53 -12.42
C PRO A 583 -1.28 4.29 -11.12
N HIS A 584 -2.57 4.44 -10.78
CA HIS A 584 -3.01 5.14 -9.56
C HIS A 584 -2.43 4.54 -8.27
N TRP A 585 -2.12 3.24 -8.24
CA TRP A 585 -1.55 2.59 -7.07
C TRP A 585 -0.06 2.90 -6.85
N SER A 586 0.65 3.39 -7.87
CA SER A 586 2.08 3.68 -7.82
C SER A 586 2.37 4.89 -6.93
N THR A 587 3.58 4.99 -6.37
CA THR A 587 3.97 6.16 -5.56
C THR A 587 3.79 7.45 -6.36
N ARG A 588 4.23 7.46 -7.63
CA ARG A 588 4.08 8.60 -8.53
C ARG A 588 2.62 8.96 -8.78
N GLY A 589 1.79 7.95 -9.08
CA GLY A 589 0.35 8.14 -9.28
C GLY A 589 -0.36 8.70 -8.05
N LYS A 590 0.03 8.27 -6.83
CA LYS A 590 -0.52 8.83 -5.58
C LYS A 590 -0.04 10.24 -5.30
N LEU A 591 1.24 10.54 -5.58
CA LEU A 591 1.77 11.90 -5.44
C LEU A 591 1.01 12.87 -6.34
N ARG A 592 0.92 12.55 -7.63
CA ARG A 592 0.23 13.37 -8.64
C ARG A 592 -1.27 13.53 -8.40
N ASN A 593 -1.98 12.44 -8.14
CA ASN A 593 -3.45 12.45 -8.15
C ASN A 593 -4.08 12.70 -6.78
N HIS A 594 -3.30 12.63 -5.69
CA HIS A 594 -3.85 12.76 -4.34
C HIS A 594 -3.07 13.74 -3.48
N LEU A 595 -1.75 13.54 -3.31
CA LEU A 595 -0.98 14.37 -2.37
C LEU A 595 -0.81 15.80 -2.87
N MET A 596 -0.40 15.99 -4.13
CA MET A 596 -0.17 17.34 -4.68
C MET A 596 -1.45 18.19 -4.68
N PRO A 597 -2.62 17.68 -5.18
CA PRO A 597 -3.88 18.43 -5.08
C PRO A 597 -4.26 18.77 -3.64
N LEU A 598 -4.06 17.84 -2.70
CA LEU A 598 -4.35 18.09 -1.28
C LEU A 598 -3.41 19.15 -0.67
N LEU A 599 -2.13 19.17 -1.07
CA LEU A 599 -1.20 20.21 -0.63
C LEU A 599 -1.60 21.58 -1.19
N GLU A 600 -2.05 21.64 -2.45
CA GLU A 600 -2.59 22.87 -3.06
C GLU A 600 -3.87 23.33 -2.36
N GLU A 601 -4.76 22.40 -2.00
CA GLU A 601 -5.99 22.70 -1.24
C GLU A 601 -5.68 23.27 0.15
N ILE A 602 -4.70 22.69 0.86
CA ILE A 602 -4.34 23.11 2.23
C ILE A 602 -3.61 24.45 2.24
N TYR A 603 -2.62 24.64 1.35
CA TYR A 603 -1.69 25.78 1.40
C TYR A 603 -1.99 26.87 0.37
N GLY A 604 -2.97 26.65 -0.51
CA GLY A 604 -3.37 27.58 -1.55
C GLY A 604 -2.53 27.52 -2.82
N GLU A 605 -2.97 28.33 -3.78
CA GLU A 605 -2.36 28.47 -5.09
C GLU A 605 -0.91 29.00 -4.99
N GLY A 606 -0.01 28.43 -5.78
CA GLY A 606 1.41 28.80 -5.79
C GLY A 606 2.28 28.07 -4.75
N SER A 607 1.70 27.30 -3.81
CA SER A 607 2.46 26.48 -2.86
C SER A 607 3.44 25.50 -3.54
N MET A 608 3.09 24.99 -4.72
CA MET A 608 3.95 24.12 -5.52
C MET A 608 5.21 24.83 -6.06
N ASN A 609 5.19 26.16 -6.20
CA ASN A 609 6.39 26.92 -6.55
C ASN A 609 7.43 26.85 -5.44
N ASN A 610 7.01 26.83 -4.17
CA ASN A 610 7.92 26.72 -3.04
C ASN A 610 8.70 25.39 -3.07
N LEU A 611 8.05 24.28 -3.43
CA LEU A 611 8.75 23.00 -3.64
C LEU A 611 9.76 23.05 -4.79
N SER A 612 9.46 23.84 -5.82
CA SER A 612 10.37 24.03 -6.96
C SER A 612 11.57 24.88 -6.56
N ASN A 613 11.33 25.97 -5.82
CA ASN A 613 12.38 26.85 -5.30
C ASN A 613 13.28 26.10 -4.33
N LEU A 614 12.71 25.26 -3.45
CA LEU A 614 13.49 24.43 -2.54
C LEU A 614 14.43 23.46 -3.29
N ALA A 615 14.01 22.93 -4.44
CA ALA A 615 14.90 22.15 -5.28
C ALA A 615 16.03 23.00 -5.87
N VAL A 616 15.74 24.19 -6.38
CA VAL A 616 16.77 25.10 -6.91
C VAL A 616 17.75 25.53 -5.83
N GLU A 617 17.26 25.95 -4.66
CA GLU A 617 18.09 26.33 -3.51
C GLU A 617 18.94 25.16 -3.02
N SER A 618 18.41 23.93 -3.06
CA SER A 618 19.17 22.70 -2.75
C SER A 618 20.32 22.48 -3.72
N ASP A 619 20.09 22.68 -5.02
CA ASP A 619 21.11 22.58 -6.07
C ASP A 619 22.16 23.71 -5.95
N ASP A 620 21.73 24.94 -5.68
CA ASP A 620 22.62 26.09 -5.47
C ASP A 620 23.49 25.91 -4.21
N CYS A 621 22.90 25.42 -3.12
CA CYS A 621 23.64 25.05 -1.92
C CYS A 621 24.68 23.97 -2.22
N ARG A 622 24.33 22.96 -3.03
CA ARG A 622 25.27 21.90 -3.43
C ARG A 622 26.42 22.48 -4.23
N GLU A 623 26.15 23.36 -5.18
CA GLU A 623 27.19 23.99 -5.99
C GLU A 623 28.12 24.88 -5.16
N LEU A 624 27.55 25.64 -4.22
CA LEU A 624 28.33 26.44 -3.28
C LEU A 624 29.23 25.56 -2.41
N VAL A 625 28.70 24.46 -1.85
CA VAL A 625 29.49 23.49 -1.07
C VAL A 625 30.55 22.82 -1.94
N ASN A 626 30.21 22.44 -3.17
CA ASN A 626 31.17 21.86 -4.10
C ASN A 626 32.35 22.80 -4.36
N THR A 627 32.06 24.07 -4.65
CA THR A 627 33.09 25.06 -4.99
C THR A 627 33.91 25.50 -3.77
N SER A 628 33.25 25.78 -2.64
CA SER A 628 33.91 26.32 -1.44
C SER A 628 34.61 25.27 -0.59
N THR A 629 34.14 24.02 -0.64
CA THR A 629 34.47 23.01 0.36
C THR A 629 35.00 21.73 -0.29
N LEU A 630 34.27 21.15 -1.24
CA LEU A 630 34.69 19.89 -1.86
C LEU A 630 35.92 20.06 -2.75
N LYS A 631 35.93 21.06 -3.63
CA LYS A 631 37.03 21.32 -4.56
C LYS A 631 38.36 21.55 -3.83
N PRO A 632 38.47 22.44 -2.83
CA PRO A 632 39.71 22.58 -2.07
C PRO A 632 40.14 21.31 -1.33
N PHE A 633 39.18 20.47 -0.92
CA PHE A 633 39.51 19.17 -0.32
C PHE A 633 40.07 18.19 -1.36
N LEU A 634 39.42 18.10 -2.53
CA LEU A 634 39.84 17.23 -3.63
C LEU A 634 41.18 17.67 -4.24
N ASP A 635 41.46 18.98 -4.30
CA ASP A 635 42.77 19.50 -4.73
C ASP A 635 43.90 19.07 -3.77
N GLY A 636 43.56 18.81 -2.50
CA GLY A 636 44.47 18.24 -1.51
C GLY A 636 44.57 16.70 -1.53
N LEU A 637 43.78 16.02 -2.38
CA LEU A 637 43.80 14.57 -2.54
C LEU A 637 44.97 14.18 -3.44
N THR A 638 45.81 13.26 -2.97
CA THR A 638 46.84 12.65 -3.81
C THR A 638 46.40 11.24 -4.21
N LEU A 639 46.23 11.03 -5.51
CA LEU A 639 45.90 9.74 -6.12
C LEU A 639 47.17 8.94 -6.41
N TYR A 640 47.15 7.67 -6.05
CA TYR A 640 48.29 6.77 -6.19
C TYR A 640 47.85 5.40 -6.71
N PRO A 641 48.72 4.67 -7.43
CA PRO A 641 48.43 3.30 -7.86
C PRO A 641 47.93 2.36 -6.73
N MET A 642 48.41 2.57 -5.48
CA MET A 642 47.97 1.78 -4.34
C MET A 642 46.65 2.23 -3.70
N GLY A 643 46.20 3.47 -3.94
CA GLY A 643 45.08 4.05 -3.22
C GLY A 643 45.05 5.57 -3.25
N ILE A 644 44.38 6.16 -2.28
CA ILE A 644 44.28 7.62 -2.12
C ILE A 644 44.83 8.08 -0.78
N ARG A 645 45.40 9.29 -0.77
CA ARG A 645 45.89 9.95 0.43
C ARG A 645 45.31 11.35 0.55
N PHE A 646 44.82 11.71 1.74
CA PHE A 646 44.40 13.08 2.04
C PHE A 646 44.77 13.48 3.48
N LYS A 647 44.80 14.79 3.75
CA LYS A 647 45.16 15.37 5.05
C LYS A 647 43.91 15.85 5.79
N THR A 648 43.78 15.50 7.07
CA THR A 648 42.60 15.87 7.88
C THR A 648 42.76 17.15 8.70
N ALA A 649 43.99 17.64 8.87
CA ALA A 649 44.30 18.74 9.80
C ALA A 649 43.49 20.02 9.53
N CYS A 650 43.39 20.43 8.26
CA CYS A 650 42.67 21.66 7.86
C CYS A 650 41.14 21.52 7.99
N TRP A 651 40.64 20.30 8.16
CA TRP A 651 39.22 19.97 8.10
C TRP A 651 38.66 19.41 9.42
N LYS A 652 39.52 19.27 10.45
CA LYS A 652 39.21 18.63 11.74
C LYS A 652 37.98 19.21 12.43
N ARG A 653 37.79 20.54 12.37
CA ARG A 653 36.68 21.24 13.06
C ARG A 653 35.31 21.05 12.40
N ASN A 654 35.26 20.50 11.18
CA ASN A 654 34.00 20.30 10.49
C ASN A 654 33.19 19.14 11.11
N GLY A 655 31.87 19.29 11.11
CA GLY A 655 30.95 18.33 11.70
C GLY A 655 30.74 17.06 10.87
N LEU A 656 29.89 16.17 11.39
CA LEU A 656 29.60 14.87 10.76
C LEU A 656 29.07 15.00 9.33
N PHE A 657 28.22 15.99 9.06
CA PHE A 657 27.65 16.22 7.73
C PHE A 657 28.72 16.45 6.66
N PHE A 658 29.68 17.34 6.91
CA PHE A 658 30.81 17.60 6.03
C PHE A 658 31.59 16.33 5.73
N TRP A 659 31.94 15.55 6.77
CA TRP A 659 32.75 14.35 6.58
C TRP A 659 31.99 13.25 5.84
N LYS A 660 30.68 13.10 6.08
CA LYS A 660 29.85 12.19 5.28
C LYS A 660 29.87 12.58 3.81
N PHE A 661 29.68 13.86 3.52
CA PHE A 661 29.65 14.38 2.15
C PHE A 661 30.99 14.20 1.44
N VAL A 662 32.07 14.74 1.99
CA VAL A 662 33.39 14.72 1.37
C VAL A 662 33.94 13.29 1.21
N LEU A 663 33.76 12.42 2.21
CA LEU A 663 34.21 11.03 2.10
C LEU A 663 33.39 10.26 1.07
N ARG A 664 32.08 10.52 0.95
CA ARG A 664 31.23 9.92 -0.09
C ARG A 664 31.76 10.28 -1.48
N GLU A 665 31.92 11.58 -1.75
CA GLU A 665 32.37 12.05 -3.06
C GLU A 665 33.79 11.58 -3.38
N THR A 666 34.70 11.61 -2.40
CA THR A 666 36.09 11.16 -2.57
C THR A 666 36.20 9.65 -2.83
N LEU A 667 35.39 8.82 -2.17
CA LEU A 667 35.42 7.37 -2.37
C LEU A 667 34.74 6.98 -3.69
N HIS A 668 33.62 7.63 -4.02
CA HIS A 668 32.90 7.39 -5.26
C HIS A 668 33.70 7.79 -6.50
N SER A 669 34.47 8.89 -6.43
CA SER A 669 35.34 9.32 -7.55
C SER A 669 36.40 8.28 -7.92
N VAL A 670 36.76 7.39 -6.99
CA VAL A 670 37.70 6.28 -7.21
C VAL A 670 37.03 4.90 -7.27
N GLY A 671 35.70 4.85 -7.36
CA GLY A 671 34.92 3.61 -7.49
C GLY A 671 34.85 2.76 -6.21
N LEU A 672 35.16 3.34 -5.03
CA LEU A 672 35.01 2.68 -3.74
C LEU A 672 33.64 2.99 -3.12
N GLY A 673 33.03 2.01 -2.47
CA GLY A 673 31.74 2.23 -1.82
C GLY A 673 31.86 2.96 -0.47
N MET A 674 30.90 3.81 -0.15
CA MET A 674 30.90 4.68 1.04
C MET A 674 30.98 3.94 2.39
N PHE A 675 31.53 4.63 3.40
CA PHE A 675 31.52 4.23 4.82
C PHE A 675 30.11 4.20 5.43
N SER A 676 29.88 3.33 6.41
CA SER A 676 28.64 3.36 7.21
C SER A 676 28.61 4.58 8.13
N ASP A 677 27.41 5.03 8.53
CA ASP A 677 27.25 6.14 9.47
C ASP A 677 28.03 5.95 10.78
N LYS A 678 28.06 4.72 11.31
CA LYS A 678 28.84 4.37 12.51
C LYS A 678 30.34 4.47 12.26
N SER A 679 30.79 4.07 11.06
CA SER A 679 32.19 4.13 10.65
C SER A 679 32.66 5.59 10.50
N VAL A 680 31.83 6.47 9.94
CA VAL A 680 32.16 7.90 9.82
C VAL A 680 32.22 8.56 11.20
N ALA A 681 31.28 8.24 12.11
CA ALA A 681 31.34 8.75 13.47
C ALA A 681 32.59 8.28 14.23
N SER A 682 32.99 7.01 14.07
CA SER A 682 34.23 6.47 14.64
C SER A 682 35.48 7.14 14.05
N PHE A 683 35.51 7.35 12.73
CA PHE A 683 36.56 8.10 12.04
C PHE A 683 36.68 9.52 12.60
N LEU A 684 35.54 10.21 12.74
CA LEU A 684 35.49 11.57 13.27
C LEU A 684 36.01 11.65 14.70
N GLY A 685 35.62 10.72 15.57
CA GLY A 685 36.13 10.63 16.94
C GLY A 685 37.65 10.50 17.03
N ARG A 686 38.29 9.82 16.06
CA ARG A 686 39.76 9.74 16.00
C ARG A 686 40.42 10.98 15.41
N VAL A 687 39.82 11.57 14.39
CA VAL A 687 40.36 12.78 13.73
C VAL A 687 40.23 14.01 14.64
N GLN A 688 39.13 14.11 15.40
CA GLN A 688 38.84 15.24 16.28
C GLN A 688 39.50 15.16 17.65
N ALA A 689 40.03 14.00 18.06
CA ALA A 689 40.79 13.86 19.31
C ALA A 689 41.96 14.86 19.39
N GLU A 690 42.24 15.40 20.57
CA GLU A 690 43.35 16.34 20.79
C GLU A 690 44.68 15.77 20.32
N THR A 691 44.94 14.51 20.66
CA THR A 691 46.07 13.71 20.17
C THR A 691 45.60 12.60 19.24
N ILE A 692 46.03 12.66 17.97
CA ILE A 692 45.70 11.64 16.99
C ILE A 692 46.51 10.37 17.28
N ARG A 693 45.80 9.31 17.68
CA ARG A 693 46.39 7.96 17.80
C ARG A 693 46.46 7.34 16.41
N GLU A 694 47.67 7.00 15.98
CA GLU A 694 47.86 6.25 14.72
C GLU A 694 47.27 4.84 14.81
N GLY A 695 46.74 4.37 13.68
CA GLY A 695 46.25 3.00 13.60
C GLY A 695 45.24 2.76 12.48
N TRP A 696 44.90 1.49 12.33
CA TRP A 696 43.90 1.03 11.39
C TRP A 696 42.49 1.43 11.81
N LEU A 697 41.70 1.84 10.83
CA LEU A 697 40.30 2.20 10.97
C LEU A 697 39.45 1.14 10.26
N GLN A 698 38.62 0.44 11.03
CA GLN A 698 37.67 -0.53 10.46
C GLN A 698 36.45 0.20 9.90
N CYS A 699 36.61 0.84 8.74
CA CYS A 699 35.51 1.58 8.12
C CYS A 699 34.61 0.66 7.29
N ARG A 700 35.21 -0.30 6.56
CA ARG A 700 34.56 -1.26 5.66
C ARG A 700 35.34 -2.58 5.65
N LYS A 701 34.83 -3.61 4.95
CA LYS A 701 35.43 -4.96 4.94
C LYS A 701 36.24 -5.27 3.68
N ASP A 702 36.07 -4.47 2.65
CA ASP A 702 36.56 -4.65 1.29
C ASP A 702 37.80 -3.81 0.99
N TYR A 703 38.10 -2.80 1.80
CA TYR A 703 39.33 -2.02 1.68
C TYR A 703 39.82 -1.47 3.02
N ALA A 704 41.11 -1.11 3.07
CA ALA A 704 41.82 -0.71 4.28
C ALA A 704 41.89 0.81 4.42
N VAL A 705 41.76 1.31 5.65
CA VAL A 705 41.94 2.73 5.96
C VAL A 705 42.92 2.87 7.13
N TYR A 706 43.97 3.67 6.95
CA TYR A 706 44.98 3.92 7.97
C TYR A 706 45.08 5.41 8.29
N LEU A 707 45.10 5.75 9.58
CA LEU A 707 45.31 7.11 10.06
C LEU A 707 46.70 7.22 10.70
N GLN A 708 47.52 8.15 10.22
CA GLN A 708 48.85 8.42 10.72
C GLN A 708 48.83 9.58 11.74
N LYS A 709 49.80 9.62 12.67
CA LYS A 709 49.93 10.66 13.72
C LYS A 709 49.91 12.09 13.18
N ASN A 710 50.46 12.32 11.99
CA ASN A 710 50.52 13.62 11.33
C ASN A 710 49.18 14.04 10.64
N GLY A 711 48.10 13.28 10.85
CA GLY A 711 46.78 13.57 10.29
C GLY A 711 46.61 13.17 8.82
N HIS A 712 47.52 12.39 8.25
CA HIS A 712 47.33 11.80 6.92
C HIS A 712 46.49 10.54 7.02
N VAL A 713 45.53 10.42 6.11
CA VAL A 713 44.69 9.24 5.93
C VAL A 713 45.06 8.57 4.62
N TYR A 714 45.29 7.27 4.69
CA TYR A 714 45.56 6.41 3.54
C TYR A 714 44.38 5.47 3.37
N VAL A 715 43.79 5.45 2.18
CA VAL A 715 42.77 4.48 1.79
C VAL A 715 43.36 3.61 0.68
N PHE A 716 43.45 2.32 0.93
CA PHE A 716 44.08 1.37 0.01
C PHE A 716 43.04 0.77 -0.93
N PHE A 717 43.36 0.61 -2.22
CA PHE A 717 42.48 -0.11 -3.12
C PHE A 717 42.45 -1.61 -2.80
N PRO A 718 41.29 -2.29 -2.96
CA PRO A 718 41.19 -3.73 -2.73
C PRO A 718 42.23 -4.56 -3.49
N LYS A 719 42.55 -4.15 -4.73
CA LYS A 719 43.55 -4.81 -5.59
C LYS A 719 44.99 -4.64 -5.08
N SER A 720 45.24 -3.59 -4.31
CA SER A 720 46.58 -3.18 -3.85
C SER A 720 46.88 -3.70 -2.44
N PHE A 721 45.85 -4.13 -1.71
CA PHE A 721 45.94 -4.69 -0.36
C PHE A 721 44.99 -5.89 -0.24
N PRO A 722 45.43 -7.12 -0.60
CA PRO A 722 44.55 -8.28 -0.67
C PRO A 722 44.06 -8.69 0.73
N PHE A 723 42.75 -8.69 0.92
CA PHE A 723 42.10 -9.08 2.18
C PHE A 723 41.63 -10.55 2.18
N ARG A 724 41.49 -11.17 1.00
CA ARG A 724 41.08 -12.57 0.85
C ARG A 724 42.12 -13.36 0.04
N PRO A 725 42.30 -14.66 0.33
CA PRO A 725 43.18 -15.52 -0.47
C PRO A 725 42.81 -15.59 -1.96
N SER A 726 41.53 -15.35 -2.30
CA SER A 726 41.02 -15.27 -3.67
C SER A 726 41.47 -14.01 -4.43
N ASP A 727 41.92 -12.98 -3.73
CA ASP A 727 42.34 -11.69 -4.31
C ASP A 727 43.81 -11.74 -4.76
N ALA A 728 44.24 -12.91 -5.27
CA ALA A 728 45.61 -13.15 -5.67
C ALA A 728 46.06 -12.13 -6.74
N PHE A 729 47.21 -11.52 -6.48
CA PHE A 729 47.83 -10.46 -7.26
C PHE A 729 47.99 -10.85 -8.74
N LYS A 730 47.20 -10.28 -9.65
CA LYS A 730 47.62 -10.14 -11.05
C LYS A 730 48.48 -8.88 -11.14
N ILE A 731 49.80 -9.06 -11.17
CA ILE A 731 50.78 -7.97 -11.22
C ILE A 731 50.53 -7.14 -12.50
N PRO A 732 50.13 -5.86 -12.42
CA PRO A 732 50.18 -4.96 -13.54
C PRO A 732 51.66 -4.76 -13.96
N LYS A 733 51.94 -4.53 -15.24
CA LYS A 733 53.31 -4.28 -15.71
C LYS A 733 53.93 -2.99 -15.14
N ASP A 734 53.11 -2.11 -14.55
CA ASP A 734 53.51 -0.81 -14.03
C ASP A 734 53.77 -0.82 -12.51
N PRO A 735 54.71 0.00 -12.00
CA PRO A 735 55.02 0.08 -10.58
C PRO A 735 53.81 0.56 -9.76
N VAL A 736 53.50 -0.19 -8.70
CA VAL A 736 52.43 0.12 -7.75
C VAL A 736 53.03 0.84 -6.54
N ASP A 737 52.82 2.15 -6.39
CA ASP A 737 53.45 2.98 -5.35
C ASP A 737 52.52 4.10 -4.82
N PHE A 738 52.92 4.76 -3.73
CA PHE A 738 52.46 6.06 -3.22
C PHE A 738 53.43 7.22 -3.57
N GLY A 739 54.31 7.06 -4.58
CA GLY A 739 55.21 8.06 -5.22
C GLY A 739 56.14 8.90 -4.29
N ALA A 740 57.42 9.16 -4.54
CA ALA A 740 58.36 8.79 -5.60
C ALA A 740 59.76 8.59 -4.95
N SER A 741 60.55 7.66 -5.48
CA SER A 741 62.01 7.48 -5.27
C SER A 741 62.56 7.19 -3.86
N ASN A 742 61.77 7.24 -2.79
CA ASN A 742 62.19 6.79 -1.47
C ASN A 742 61.04 6.16 -0.71
N ALA A 743 61.34 5.06 -0.03
CA ALA A 743 60.38 4.25 0.71
C ALA A 743 59.39 5.06 1.54
N VAL A 744 58.08 4.85 1.36
CA VAL A 744 57.04 5.51 2.14
C VAL A 744 56.73 4.71 3.40
N HIS A 745 56.77 5.37 4.56
CA HIS A 745 56.39 4.77 5.82
C HIS A 745 54.89 4.98 6.10
N VAL A 746 54.13 3.88 6.19
CA VAL A 746 52.73 3.89 6.62
C VAL A 746 52.62 3.07 7.91
N GLY A 747 52.71 3.76 9.04
CA GLY A 747 52.77 3.11 10.35
C GLY A 747 54.04 2.25 10.49
N PRO A 748 53.92 0.96 10.88
CA PRO A 748 55.07 0.05 10.97
C PRO A 748 55.58 -0.44 9.61
N TRP A 749 54.86 -0.14 8.51
CA TRP A 749 55.20 -0.63 7.17
C TRP A 749 56.11 0.35 6.44
N ARG A 750 57.14 -0.18 5.79
CA ARG A 750 57.98 0.55 4.83
C ARG A 750 57.66 0.02 3.42
N ILE A 751 56.95 0.81 2.63
CA ILE A 751 56.59 0.48 1.25
C ILE A 751 57.74 0.92 0.34
N ARG A 752 58.30 -0.01 -0.45
CA ARG A 752 59.31 0.25 -1.47
C ARG A 752 58.83 -0.25 -2.82
N SER A 753 58.99 0.56 -3.85
CA SER A 753 58.75 0.20 -5.24
C SER A 753 60.10 -0.09 -5.93
N GLU A 754 60.24 -1.28 -6.51
CA GLU A 754 61.42 -1.68 -7.30
C GLU A 754 60.94 -2.26 -8.64
N LEU A 755 61.54 -1.80 -9.75
CA LEU A 755 61.31 -2.37 -11.09
C LEU A 755 62.12 -3.68 -11.21
N LEU A 756 61.42 -4.81 -11.32
CA LEU A 756 62.06 -6.12 -11.45
C LEU A 756 62.22 -6.51 -12.92
N ASN A 757 63.47 -6.72 -13.37
CA ASN A 757 63.76 -7.38 -14.63
C ASN A 757 63.39 -8.87 -14.53
N VAL A 758 62.78 -9.41 -15.60
CA VAL A 758 62.13 -10.74 -15.61
C VAL A 758 63.09 -11.90 -15.27
N GLN A 759 64.41 -11.70 -15.38
CA GLN A 759 65.43 -12.72 -15.11
C GLN A 759 65.74 -12.95 -13.61
N ASP A 760 65.39 -12.01 -12.71
CA ASP A 760 65.75 -12.10 -11.27
C ASP A 760 64.71 -12.83 -10.38
N LYS A 761 63.64 -13.37 -10.98
CA LYS A 761 62.54 -14.02 -10.25
C LYS A 761 62.97 -15.23 -9.41
N ALA A 762 63.98 -15.98 -9.85
CA ALA A 762 64.43 -17.21 -9.18
C ALA A 762 65.23 -16.95 -7.90
N THR A 763 65.92 -15.81 -7.83
CA THR A 763 66.86 -15.48 -6.75
C THR A 763 66.15 -14.98 -5.48
N MET A 764 64.95 -14.39 -5.62
CA MET A 764 64.21 -13.79 -4.49
C MET A 764 63.30 -14.75 -3.71
N ILE A 765 62.85 -15.87 -4.30
CA ILE A 765 61.99 -16.86 -3.60
C ILE A 765 62.73 -17.49 -2.40
N LYS A 766 64.08 -17.50 -2.41
CA LYS A 766 64.89 -17.99 -1.29
C LYS A 766 65.13 -16.97 -0.17
N ARG A 767 64.95 -15.65 -0.41
CA ARG A 767 65.28 -14.59 0.57
C ARG A 767 64.10 -14.07 1.39
N THR A 768 62.86 -14.41 1.04
CA THR A 768 61.63 -13.84 1.64
C THR A 768 61.03 -14.66 2.79
N LYS A 769 61.81 -15.52 3.45
CA LYS A 769 61.39 -16.32 4.62
C LYS A 769 61.77 -15.71 5.98
N HIS A 770 62.25 -14.47 6.03
CA HIS A 770 62.57 -13.77 7.28
C HIS A 770 61.74 -12.51 7.48
#